data_AF-A0AAN6ELB2-F1
#
_entry.id   AF-A0AAN6ELB2-F1
#
_cell.length_a   1.000
_cell.length_b   1.000
_cell.length_c   1.000
_cell.angle_alpha   90.00
_cell.angle_beta   90.00
_cell.angle_gamma   90.00
#
_symmetry.space_group_name_H-M   'P 1'
#
loop_
_entity.id
_entity.type
_entity.pdbx_description
1 polymer ?
#
loop_
_entity_poly.entity_id
_entity_poly.type
_entity_poly.pdbx_seq_one_letter_code
_entity_poly.pdbx_strand_id
1 'polypeptide(L)'
;MAPYKVVLRPPNGDTLSLVVPFDGSRTFEHLFQEVLRRASKRCTLPSSTQPEHLRLCLNSEDGFLIEPDDIIQEVLTGSEILFIVFPAAPCDNDSSHTGSDIDKADTERTVQIRVITPELAQRTHDHGQIPLLDGGRRYPLSATLGQIGEEIAEHLQTSLVAQNPPADDECNCRLAELLEKRGIWEKISCHGHINQECTFESPGLPLHHACAQCSEQLIAHKIQDSSSPCGAYLLRRVDLPCGHVVHSQCLHGGVDYDCPTSCYAMESVNQLFSRQLLVVSGTGIVEQLKLKSMAHSDLMAALSDRFEECLHRSKVASCKGGAGGSRVYTRLPIVAICARKRHGKDHPTLPEVDKPSLPQLDLHTVESPLNMGNLDLTLESSRLCELEVDGVVTLYAVKRKSSAREGKAMGKNAMFAAAEHWNLPAGHSDRGMAAFLASLRVFAHVVGSEEFDDIRKNGVLQIVHYLTQFPPAVRATHILMDGKTLLPFESAALVQSLAAVCEELIPFKLVAGDSRRCLEGARLVLGFILYQAKNLASERQGTAEDLMGLQGSIPYITNYHTVDMKDVKTMEIVTRPVLTNVGLVDRAVFDVFKVFSDSQLLKHSPSCNLEELRESNSSKLRVALLYGGGLREAPYYQGHLLAAKLRDARGSRGNPFDMKELAADISFLASLCEGTPAVVVSPNQLPRAKAPSLTLDRNGNLAVYTGHAPCARPGREHAVFHPLSGLEENIDVTIVMQQLGPIIEGRKQDGTNVFDLFSATYRRKETFPTEMLMFCVDCSQSMNRGTTFYELKNEVEYPRPIDESLLEYDDSDITFEDMKSWLCHHECFNDMLGTLLYDASEHGANAHDILAYWITVTRRHIEHLIRTQHNAVPTAPSLPHFQASASVDIQLLRRILAGLKRHSQALADFLVFSAFEPGYTPTEISWSYGDPIPSGPAAAQSQTTTELEDVCDIPHEYLCPITRVLFEDPVVTTDGTIFERKAIERWYRISQTSPLTGLPVADTQLSYDHGLAVKIEAWVKAEDVVQSIPPARKRLRSSSGRPTVRVHFVAPSVSFTREVNTSASLVDLHKIVFRGLRGLYTRFLLHLRGALLPCSDDDLLQWGVSSDETISVTLLNAEEYGGPDDPTGKGEMCLVRVYEGSNENKELFKYWVPLHSGLTFESICFRYARFHTQNVGRSVPPQDVSPWTVHRLPGDDTWQKTPHQAWDYLSPVLQMRSRCKIQQCEKLYASRKDSRHGRSAVSDVGGDSARNYRILKASTAGWL
;
A
#
# COMPACT_ATOMS: atom_id res chain seq x y z
N MET A 1 -15.01 -20.06 45.82
CA MET A 1 -14.68 -18.62 45.85
C MET A 1 -13.18 -18.44 45.72
N ALA A 2 -12.75 -17.76 44.67
CA ALA A 2 -11.34 -17.48 44.38
C ALA A 2 -10.94 -16.12 44.99
N PRO A 3 -9.69 -15.95 45.46
CA PRO A 3 -9.22 -14.69 46.04
C PRO A 3 -8.77 -13.72 44.94
N TYR A 4 -9.53 -12.65 44.71
CA TYR A 4 -9.18 -11.60 43.75
C TYR A 4 -8.45 -10.45 44.44
N LYS A 5 -7.32 -10.01 43.87
CA LYS A 5 -6.58 -8.84 44.37
C LYS A 5 -7.15 -7.59 43.71
N VAL A 6 -7.63 -6.66 44.52
CA VAL A 6 -8.21 -5.40 44.06
C VAL A 6 -7.52 -4.24 44.76
N VAL A 7 -7.02 -3.30 43.99
CA VAL A 7 -6.36 -2.09 44.47
C VAL A 7 -7.26 -0.90 44.13
N LEU A 8 -7.63 -0.12 45.15
CA LEU A 8 -8.42 1.09 44.96
C LEU A 8 -7.68 2.28 45.56
N ARG A 9 -7.61 3.39 44.82
CA ARG A 9 -6.97 4.62 45.28
C ARG A 9 -7.99 5.76 45.30
N PRO A 10 -8.57 6.10 46.47
CA PRO A 10 -9.50 7.22 46.57
C PRO A 10 -8.77 8.56 46.34
N PRO A 11 -9.45 9.61 45.82
CA PRO A 11 -8.79 10.85 45.37
C PRO A 11 -7.95 11.56 46.43
N ASN A 12 -8.31 11.41 47.71
CA ASN A 12 -7.68 12.07 48.85
C ASN A 12 -7.22 11.08 49.93
N GLY A 13 -6.92 9.82 49.58
CA GLY A 13 -6.57 8.79 50.58
C GLY A 13 -5.52 7.78 50.12
N ASP A 14 -4.94 7.06 51.09
CA ASP A 14 -3.93 6.04 50.83
C ASP A 14 -4.47 4.89 49.98
N THR A 15 -3.59 4.32 49.14
CA THR A 15 -3.93 3.21 48.25
C THR A 15 -4.31 1.98 49.08
N LEU A 16 -5.52 1.46 48.89
CA LEU A 16 -6.04 0.32 49.63
C LEU A 16 -6.02 -0.93 48.76
N SER A 17 -5.16 -1.89 49.12
CA SER A 17 -5.13 -3.22 48.49
C SER A 17 -5.99 -4.20 49.30
N LEU A 18 -6.97 -4.80 48.64
CA LEU A 18 -7.89 -5.78 49.19
C LEU A 18 -7.71 -7.13 48.49
N VAL A 19 -7.84 -8.21 49.26
CA VAL A 19 -8.04 -9.54 48.70
C VAL A 19 -9.49 -9.93 48.99
N VAL A 20 -10.29 -10.03 47.94
CA VAL A 20 -11.72 -10.29 48.03
C VAL A 20 -11.99 -11.72 47.53
N PRO A 21 -12.25 -12.68 48.44
CA PRO A 21 -12.74 -13.99 48.04
C PRO A 21 -14.16 -13.82 47.47
N PHE A 22 -14.31 -14.10 46.17
CA PHE A 22 -15.55 -13.91 45.43
C PHE A 22 -15.83 -15.10 44.50
N ASP A 23 -17.04 -15.17 43.98
CA ASP A 23 -17.45 -16.22 43.04
C ASP A 23 -17.17 -15.76 41.61
N GLY A 24 -16.25 -16.45 40.92
CA GLY A 24 -15.81 -16.08 39.57
C GLY A 24 -16.88 -16.29 38.48
N SER A 25 -17.97 -16.99 38.80
CA SER A 25 -19.11 -17.18 37.89
C SER A 25 -20.06 -15.98 37.81
N ARG A 26 -19.78 -14.90 38.56
CA ARG A 26 -20.58 -13.66 38.60
C ARG A 26 -19.87 -12.52 37.86
N THR A 27 -20.59 -11.43 37.63
CA THR A 27 -20.09 -10.26 36.88
C THR A 27 -19.17 -9.36 37.72
N PHE A 28 -18.37 -8.53 37.04
CA PHE A 28 -17.51 -7.56 37.70
C PHE A 28 -18.29 -6.51 38.50
N GLU A 29 -19.50 -6.13 38.07
CA GLU A 29 -20.40 -5.25 38.82
C GLU A 29 -20.69 -5.80 40.23
N HIS A 30 -20.97 -7.11 40.33
CA HIS A 30 -21.21 -7.74 41.62
C HIS A 30 -19.95 -7.81 42.51
N LEU A 31 -18.77 -8.06 41.91
CA LEU A 31 -17.49 -8.02 42.63
C LEU A 31 -17.18 -6.59 43.09
N PHE A 32 -17.45 -5.60 42.24
CA PHE A 32 -17.22 -4.18 42.48
C PHE A 32 -18.04 -3.66 43.66
N GLN A 33 -19.33 -4.00 43.72
CA GLN A 33 -20.17 -3.67 44.88
C GLN A 33 -19.64 -4.28 46.18
N GLU A 34 -19.17 -5.53 46.15
CA GLU A 34 -18.58 -6.18 47.33
C GLU A 34 -17.23 -5.56 47.73
N VAL A 35 -16.43 -5.11 46.76
CA VAL A 35 -15.19 -4.36 46.99
C VAL A 35 -15.49 -3.02 47.66
N LEU A 36 -16.41 -2.21 47.11
CA LEU A 36 -16.78 -0.91 47.69
C LEU A 36 -17.37 -1.07 49.10
N ARG A 37 -18.20 -2.10 49.34
CA ARG A 37 -18.75 -2.42 50.66
C ARG A 37 -17.67 -2.81 51.68
N ARG A 38 -16.57 -3.42 51.24
CA ARG A 38 -15.42 -3.75 52.11
C ARG A 38 -14.48 -2.57 52.28
N ALA A 39 -14.28 -1.77 51.25
CA ALA A 39 -13.45 -0.57 51.26
C ALA A 39 -14.04 0.52 52.16
N SER A 40 -15.36 0.72 52.14
CA SER A 40 -16.06 1.69 52.98
C SER A 40 -15.95 1.42 54.49
N LYS A 41 -15.58 0.19 54.87
CA LYS A 41 -15.28 -0.18 56.28
C LYS A 41 -13.84 0.14 56.69
N ARG A 42 -12.95 0.41 55.74
CA ARG A 42 -11.51 0.61 55.97
C ARG A 42 -11.02 2.01 55.60
N CYS A 43 -11.74 2.73 54.75
CA CYS A 43 -11.43 4.12 54.36
C CYS A 43 -12.72 4.89 54.06
N THR A 44 -12.67 6.21 54.21
CA THR A 44 -13.79 7.11 53.88
C THR A 44 -13.84 7.32 52.36
N LEU A 45 -14.89 6.80 51.71
CA LEU A 45 -15.09 7.00 50.27
C LEU A 45 -15.85 8.32 50.01
N PRO A 46 -15.58 9.04 48.90
CA PRO A 46 -16.30 10.28 48.56
C PRO A 46 -17.82 10.08 48.44
N SER A 47 -18.62 11.08 48.83
CA SER A 47 -20.10 11.01 48.79
C SER A 47 -20.67 10.91 47.36
N SER A 48 -19.87 11.21 46.33
CA SER A 48 -20.22 11.18 44.90
C SER A 48 -19.83 9.88 44.19
N THR A 49 -19.48 8.83 44.93
CA THR A 49 -19.01 7.55 44.39
C THR A 49 -20.20 6.73 43.85
N GLN A 50 -20.78 7.14 42.72
CA GLN A 50 -21.70 6.28 41.94
C GLN A 50 -20.87 5.23 41.17
N PRO A 51 -21.31 3.96 41.09
CA PRO A 51 -20.60 2.91 40.36
C PRO A 51 -20.32 3.27 38.90
N GLU A 52 -21.26 3.95 38.25
CA GLU A 52 -21.17 4.37 36.83
C GLU A 52 -20.05 5.38 36.52
N HIS A 53 -19.44 6.00 37.53
CA HIS A 53 -18.41 7.03 37.34
C HIS A 53 -16.99 6.54 37.64
N LEU A 54 -16.81 5.26 37.90
CA LEU A 54 -15.52 4.67 38.29
C LEU A 54 -15.04 3.73 37.20
N ARG A 55 -13.72 3.70 37.00
CA ARG A 55 -13.11 2.84 35.98
C ARG A 55 -12.50 1.60 36.64
N LEU A 56 -12.84 0.44 36.11
CA LEU A 56 -12.23 -0.85 36.44
C LEU A 56 -11.16 -1.16 35.39
N CYS A 57 -9.91 -1.19 35.82
CA CYS A 57 -8.75 -1.42 34.95
C CYS A 57 -8.01 -2.69 35.37
N LEU A 58 -7.49 -3.44 34.40
CA LEU A 58 -6.74 -4.66 34.65
C LEU A 58 -5.23 -4.41 34.75
N ASN A 59 -4.59 -4.93 35.80
CA ASN A 59 -3.14 -4.92 36.10
C ASN A 59 -2.47 -3.55 36.35
N SER A 60 -3.04 -2.44 35.90
CA SER A 60 -2.60 -1.08 36.23
C SER A 60 -3.77 -0.08 36.20
N GLU A 61 -3.54 1.14 36.71
CA GLU A 61 -4.54 2.23 36.72
C GLU A 61 -4.91 2.70 35.30
N ASP A 62 -3.98 2.59 34.35
CA ASP A 62 -4.20 2.86 32.91
C ASP A 62 -4.36 1.57 32.09
N GLY A 63 -4.66 0.45 32.77
CA GLY A 63 -4.80 -0.86 32.15
C GLY A 63 -6.07 -1.00 31.32
N PHE A 64 -6.28 -2.19 30.74
CA PHE A 64 -7.47 -2.47 29.94
C PHE A 64 -8.74 -2.23 30.77
N LEU A 65 -9.65 -1.42 30.22
CA LEU A 65 -10.95 -1.15 30.84
C LEU A 65 -11.81 -2.41 30.78
N ILE A 66 -12.37 -2.79 31.92
CA ILE A 66 -13.25 -3.95 32.04
C ILE A 66 -14.68 -3.43 32.12
N GLU A 67 -15.56 -3.99 31.29
CA GLU A 67 -16.98 -3.64 31.33
C GLU A 67 -17.64 -4.28 32.56
N PRO A 68 -18.51 -3.57 33.30
CA PRO A 68 -19.10 -4.08 34.55
C PRO A 68 -19.91 -5.37 34.38
N ASP A 69 -20.47 -5.60 33.18
CA ASP A 69 -21.32 -6.76 32.87
C ASP A 69 -20.52 -8.03 32.52
N ASP A 70 -19.20 -7.94 32.34
CA ASP A 70 -18.36 -9.09 32.00
C ASP A 70 -18.29 -10.12 33.14
N ILE A 71 -18.18 -11.41 32.79
CA ILE A 71 -18.06 -12.51 33.77
C ILE A 71 -16.59 -12.67 34.20
N ILE A 72 -16.36 -12.69 35.52
CA ILE A 72 -15.00 -12.59 36.10
C ILE A 72 -14.07 -13.73 35.64
N GLN A 73 -14.55 -14.98 35.62
CA GLN A 73 -13.74 -16.14 35.24
C GLN A 73 -13.41 -16.23 33.74
N GLU A 74 -14.09 -15.45 32.90
CA GLU A 74 -13.81 -15.37 31.45
C GLU A 74 -12.72 -14.34 31.15
N VAL A 75 -12.55 -13.36 32.06
CA VAL A 75 -11.61 -12.24 31.91
C VAL A 75 -10.36 -12.42 32.78
N LEU A 76 -10.46 -13.00 33.98
CA LEU A 76 -9.33 -13.22 34.90
C LEU A 76 -8.89 -14.69 34.93
N THR A 77 -7.61 -14.92 34.67
CA THR A 77 -6.99 -16.25 34.75
C THR A 77 -6.40 -16.57 36.12
N GLY A 78 -6.39 -15.59 37.04
CA GLY A 78 -6.24 -15.79 38.49
C GLY A 78 -5.01 -15.15 39.12
N SER A 79 -4.13 -14.53 38.35
CA SER A 79 -2.94 -13.83 38.85
C SER A 79 -2.99 -12.30 38.67
N GLU A 80 -3.99 -11.82 37.94
CA GLU A 80 -4.15 -10.40 37.61
C GLU A 80 -4.68 -9.57 38.79
N ILE A 81 -4.33 -8.28 38.80
CA ILE A 81 -4.73 -7.33 39.85
C ILE A 81 -5.74 -6.34 39.26
N LEU A 82 -6.90 -6.18 39.88
CA LEU A 82 -7.90 -5.21 39.46
C LEU A 82 -7.65 -3.85 40.10
N PHE A 83 -7.69 -2.79 39.31
CA PHE A 83 -7.56 -1.41 39.76
C PHE A 83 -8.90 -0.69 39.65
N ILE A 84 -9.30 0.00 40.71
CA ILE A 84 -10.47 0.90 40.70
C ILE A 84 -9.97 2.33 40.75
N VAL A 85 -10.22 3.07 39.65
CA VAL A 85 -9.71 4.42 39.45
C VAL A 85 -10.85 5.43 39.58
N PHE A 86 -10.62 6.45 40.42
CA PHE A 86 -11.53 7.57 40.61
C PHE A 86 -11.11 8.70 39.65
N PRO A 87 -11.95 9.09 38.68
CA PRO A 87 -11.64 10.24 37.84
C PRO A 87 -11.61 11.51 38.71
N ALA A 88 -10.61 12.37 38.48
CA ALA A 88 -10.44 13.61 39.23
C ALA A 88 -11.69 14.50 39.10
N ALA A 89 -12.27 14.91 40.23
CA ALA A 89 -13.31 15.94 40.23
C ALA A 89 -12.72 17.29 39.77
N PRO A 90 -13.51 18.19 39.19
CA PRO A 90 -13.04 19.50 38.74
C PRO A 90 -12.51 20.29 39.95
N CYS A 91 -11.33 20.91 39.83
CA CYS A 91 -10.75 21.75 40.87
C CYS A 91 -11.58 23.03 41.06
N ASP A 92 -12.44 23.04 42.07
CA ASP A 92 -12.76 24.25 42.82
C ASP A 92 -11.71 24.43 43.92
N ASN A 93 -10.99 25.55 43.88
CA ASN A 93 -10.65 26.37 45.07
C ASN A 93 -9.80 27.56 44.64
N ASP A 94 -10.36 28.75 44.78
CA ASP A 94 -9.81 29.67 45.77
C ASP A 94 -10.91 30.57 46.32
N SER A 95 -11.05 30.53 47.65
CA SER A 95 -11.91 31.43 48.41
C SER A 95 -11.02 32.30 49.28
N SER A 96 -11.14 33.63 49.14
CA SER A 96 -11.32 34.59 50.24
C SER A 96 -10.91 36.01 49.83
N HIS A 97 -11.90 36.84 49.46
CA HIS A 97 -11.91 38.24 49.86
C HIS A 97 -13.37 38.70 50.06
N THR A 98 -13.69 38.88 51.34
CA THR A 98 -14.67 39.77 52.00
C THR A 98 -15.74 40.46 51.15
N GLY A 99 -16.98 40.35 51.64
CA GLY A 99 -18.20 40.68 50.90
C GLY A 99 -18.51 42.16 50.69
N SER A 100 -19.28 42.40 49.64
CA SER A 100 -20.49 43.23 49.65
C SER A 100 -21.29 42.96 48.38
N ASP A 101 -22.54 42.53 48.58
CA ASP A 101 -23.74 42.72 47.76
C ASP A 101 -23.63 43.04 46.25
N ILE A 102 -24.28 42.14 45.50
CA ILE A 102 -25.16 42.40 44.34
C ILE A 102 -24.50 42.97 43.08
N ASP A 103 -24.31 42.12 42.06
CA ASP A 103 -24.94 42.35 40.74
C ASP A 103 -24.87 41.12 39.83
N LYS A 104 -25.99 40.84 39.16
CA LYS A 104 -26.14 39.85 38.10
C LYS A 104 -25.47 40.37 36.83
N ALA A 105 -24.51 39.63 36.28
CA ALA A 105 -24.14 39.73 34.87
C ALA A 105 -23.84 38.32 34.35
N ASP A 106 -24.69 37.82 33.46
CA ASP A 106 -24.42 36.65 32.63
C ASP A 106 -23.10 36.88 31.88
N THR A 107 -22.04 36.19 32.27
CA THR A 107 -20.83 36.12 31.44
C THR A 107 -21.12 35.19 30.27
N GLU A 108 -21.59 35.75 29.15
CA GLU A 108 -21.68 35.04 27.88
C GLU A 108 -20.33 34.37 27.57
N ARG A 109 -20.37 33.07 27.22
CA ARG A 109 -19.19 32.33 26.76
C ARG A 109 -18.64 33.01 25.50
N THR A 110 -17.33 33.19 25.42
CA THR A 110 -16.65 33.85 24.30
C THR A 110 -15.49 32.99 23.79
N VAL A 111 -15.13 33.15 22.51
CA VAL A 111 -14.01 32.45 21.86
C VAL A 111 -13.07 33.43 21.16
N GLN A 112 -11.81 33.07 21.00
CA GLN A 112 -10.83 33.81 20.21
C GLN A 112 -10.63 33.11 18.86
N ILE A 113 -10.17 33.86 17.85
CA ILE A 113 -9.99 33.34 16.49
C ILE A 113 -8.52 33.43 16.08
N ARG A 114 -8.00 32.34 15.51
CA ARG A 114 -6.70 32.31 14.84
C ARG A 114 -6.90 32.03 13.36
N VAL A 115 -6.24 32.79 12.50
CA VAL A 115 -6.30 32.63 11.05
C VAL A 115 -4.96 32.13 10.52
N ILE A 116 -4.98 31.06 9.74
CA ILE A 116 -3.80 30.45 9.14
C ILE A 116 -3.95 30.44 7.62
N THR A 117 -3.04 31.07 6.89
CA THR A 117 -2.94 30.95 5.42
C THR A 117 -1.93 29.87 5.05
N PRO A 118 -1.93 29.36 3.80
CA PRO A 118 -0.92 28.40 3.35
C PRO A 118 0.53 28.83 3.61
N GLU A 119 0.85 30.12 3.40
CA GLU A 119 2.19 30.67 3.62
C GLU A 119 2.56 30.72 5.11
N LEU A 120 1.60 31.03 5.98
CA LEU A 120 1.79 31.04 7.44
C LEU A 120 2.00 29.62 7.98
N ALA A 121 1.23 28.65 7.48
CA ALA A 121 1.37 27.24 7.85
C ALA A 121 2.76 26.68 7.51
N GLN A 122 3.33 27.10 6.37
CA GLN A 122 4.70 26.74 5.99
C GLN A 122 5.75 27.41 6.88
N ARG A 123 5.65 28.74 7.07
CA ARG A 123 6.68 29.53 7.75
C ARG A 123 6.73 29.31 9.26
N THR A 124 5.68 28.74 9.86
CA THR A 124 5.56 28.62 11.32
C THR A 124 5.10 27.21 11.70
N HIS A 125 6.06 26.36 12.07
CA HIS A 125 5.78 24.96 12.46
C HIS A 125 4.98 24.82 13.77
N ASP A 126 5.03 25.82 14.65
CA ASP A 126 4.21 25.90 15.86
C ASP A 126 3.06 26.88 15.65
N HIS A 127 1.89 26.36 15.27
CA HIS A 127 0.70 27.18 15.03
C HIS A 127 0.26 27.99 16.26
N GLY A 128 0.70 27.63 17.48
CA GLY A 128 0.45 28.42 18.69
C GLY A 128 1.12 29.80 18.67
N GLN A 129 2.24 29.95 17.94
CA GLN A 129 2.98 31.20 17.79
C GLN A 129 2.35 32.16 16.76
N ILE A 130 1.42 31.66 15.93
CA ILE A 130 0.67 32.50 15.00
C ILE A 130 -0.27 33.40 15.83
N PRO A 131 -0.18 34.74 15.68
CA PRO A 131 -0.95 35.68 16.48
C PRO A 131 -2.45 35.50 16.26
N LEU A 132 -3.22 35.80 17.31
CA LEU A 132 -4.67 35.82 17.24
C LEU A 132 -5.18 37.01 16.41
N LEU A 133 -6.34 36.84 15.79
CA LEU A 133 -7.03 37.90 15.06
C LEU A 133 -7.29 39.10 15.98
N ASP A 134 -7.09 40.31 15.48
CA ASP A 134 -7.29 41.58 16.20
C ASP A 134 -6.65 41.62 17.60
N GLY A 135 -5.45 41.04 17.76
CA GLY A 135 -4.71 41.07 19.02
C GLY A 135 -5.34 40.22 20.13
N GLY A 136 -6.16 39.22 19.77
CA GLY A 136 -6.80 38.32 20.73
C GLY A 136 -8.18 38.78 21.18
N ARG A 137 -8.90 39.52 20.32
CA ARG A 137 -10.30 39.88 20.55
C ARG A 137 -11.15 38.64 20.84
N ARG A 138 -12.04 38.75 21.82
CA ARG A 138 -13.00 37.69 22.18
C ARG A 138 -14.34 37.96 21.50
N TYR A 139 -14.86 36.94 20.83
CA TYR A 139 -16.13 36.97 20.12
C TYR A 139 -17.20 36.25 20.96
N PRO A 140 -18.38 36.85 21.19
CA PRO A 140 -19.50 36.15 21.80
C PRO A 140 -20.01 35.05 20.87
N LEU A 141 -20.61 34.00 21.43
CA LEU A 141 -21.19 32.90 20.63
C LEU A 141 -22.32 33.34 19.67
N SER A 142 -22.90 34.53 19.93
CA SER A 142 -23.88 35.20 19.07
C SER A 142 -23.28 35.90 17.84
N ALA A 143 -21.95 36.03 17.76
CA ALA A 143 -21.28 36.63 16.59
C ALA A 143 -21.52 35.78 15.34
N THR A 144 -21.81 36.45 14.22
CA THR A 144 -22.12 35.80 12.93
C THR A 144 -20.86 35.45 12.15
N LEU A 145 -20.94 34.41 11.31
CA LEU A 145 -19.87 34.06 10.38
C LEU A 145 -19.59 35.17 9.37
N GLY A 146 -20.60 35.98 9.01
CA GLY A 146 -20.45 37.19 8.21
C GLY A 146 -19.53 38.22 8.86
N GLN A 147 -19.81 38.61 10.10
CA GLN A 147 -18.99 39.56 10.85
C GLN A 147 -17.54 39.09 10.98
N ILE A 148 -17.35 37.83 11.36
CA ILE A 148 -16.02 37.22 11.49
C ILE A 148 -15.32 37.19 10.12
N GLY A 149 -16.03 36.79 9.07
CA GLY A 149 -15.50 36.73 7.71
C GLY A 149 -15.06 38.09 7.17
N GLU A 150 -15.80 39.16 7.46
CA GLU A 150 -15.45 40.53 7.11
C GLU A 150 -14.18 40.99 7.83
N GLU A 151 -14.07 40.75 9.13
CA GLU A 151 -12.87 41.09 9.91
C GLU A 151 -11.62 40.32 9.42
N ILE A 152 -11.77 39.02 9.08
CA ILE A 152 -10.68 38.24 8.49
C ILE A 152 -10.32 38.80 7.10
N ALA A 153 -11.32 39.20 6.30
CA ALA A 153 -11.08 39.78 4.99
C ALA A 153 -10.31 41.11 5.09
N GLU A 154 -10.66 41.96 6.05
CA GLU A 154 -9.93 43.19 6.36
C GLU A 154 -8.50 42.90 6.82
N HIS A 155 -8.32 41.96 7.75
CA HIS A 155 -7.01 41.53 8.24
C HIS A 155 -6.10 41.02 7.12
N LEU A 156 -6.67 40.27 6.16
CA LEU A 156 -5.95 39.71 5.02
C LEU A 156 -5.92 40.65 3.79
N GLN A 157 -6.47 41.86 3.89
CA GLN A 157 -6.57 42.83 2.79
C GLN A 157 -7.23 42.24 1.53
N THR A 158 -8.39 41.62 1.69
CA THR A 158 -9.19 41.01 0.62
C THR A 158 -10.67 41.35 0.79
N SER A 159 -11.51 40.95 -0.16
CA SER A 159 -12.96 41.14 -0.08
C SER A 159 -13.68 39.84 0.26
N LEU A 160 -14.71 39.94 1.10
CA LEU A 160 -15.68 38.86 1.30
C LEU A 160 -16.77 39.01 0.23
N VAL A 161 -16.87 38.04 -0.69
CA VAL A 161 -17.99 38.00 -1.65
C VAL A 161 -18.98 36.96 -1.14
N ALA A 162 -20.13 37.42 -0.64
CA ALA A 162 -21.24 36.56 -0.31
C ALA A 162 -21.66 35.78 -1.56
N GLN A 163 -21.67 34.45 -1.47
CA GLN A 163 -22.29 33.64 -2.50
C GLN A 163 -23.80 33.83 -2.35
N ASN A 164 -24.45 34.56 -3.26
CA ASN A 164 -25.91 34.64 -3.23
C ASN A 164 -26.45 33.20 -3.29
N PRO A 165 -27.29 32.76 -2.34
CA PRO A 165 -27.94 31.46 -2.46
C PRO A 165 -28.67 31.43 -3.81
N PRO A 166 -28.56 30.35 -4.59
CA PRO A 166 -29.18 30.30 -5.90
C PRO A 166 -30.70 30.19 -5.73
N ALA A 167 -31.39 31.31 -5.52
CA ALA A 167 -32.85 31.44 -5.62
C ALA A 167 -33.37 31.00 -7.02
N ASP A 168 -32.44 30.83 -7.96
CA ASP A 168 -32.62 30.43 -9.35
C ASP A 168 -32.57 28.91 -9.61
N ASP A 169 -32.38 28.05 -8.59
CA ASP A 169 -32.21 26.59 -8.79
C ASP A 169 -33.11 25.70 -7.89
N GLU A 170 -34.13 26.27 -7.24
CA GLU A 170 -35.07 25.53 -6.37
C GLU A 170 -36.02 24.59 -7.14
N CYS A 171 -36.27 23.39 -6.60
CA CYS A 171 -37.26 22.45 -7.12
C CYS A 171 -38.10 21.85 -5.97
N ASN A 172 -39.37 22.24 -5.90
CA ASN A 172 -40.29 21.82 -4.85
C ASN A 172 -41.17 20.61 -5.24
N CYS A 173 -40.96 20.05 -6.44
CA CYS A 173 -41.79 18.99 -6.99
C CYS A 173 -41.84 17.74 -6.13
N ARG A 174 -40.71 17.35 -5.53
CA ARG A 174 -40.60 16.09 -4.80
C ARG A 174 -41.23 16.17 -3.41
N LEU A 175 -41.08 17.31 -2.72
CA LEU A 175 -41.82 17.58 -1.48
C LEU A 175 -43.33 17.61 -1.73
N ALA A 176 -43.79 18.26 -2.81
CA ALA A 176 -45.20 18.24 -3.18
C ALA A 176 -45.73 16.83 -3.51
N GLU A 177 -44.92 15.99 -4.18
CA GLU A 177 -45.26 14.59 -4.45
C GLU A 177 -45.32 13.75 -3.17
N LEU A 178 -44.41 13.96 -2.23
CA LEU A 178 -44.44 13.29 -0.93
C LEU A 178 -45.70 13.66 -0.14
N LEU A 179 -46.07 14.94 -0.09
CA LEU A 179 -47.30 15.37 0.58
C LEU A 179 -48.55 14.70 -0.02
N GLU A 180 -48.58 14.51 -1.33
CA GLU A 180 -49.69 13.87 -2.05
C GLU A 180 -49.77 12.35 -1.77
N LYS A 181 -48.60 11.69 -1.77
CA LYS A 181 -48.51 10.25 -1.52
C LYS A 181 -48.81 9.88 -0.07
N ARG A 182 -48.29 10.68 0.88
CA ARG A 182 -48.41 10.40 2.32
C ARG A 182 -49.83 10.56 2.83
N GLY A 183 -50.63 11.46 2.27
CA GLY A 183 -52.06 11.57 2.57
C GLY A 183 -52.38 11.76 4.06
N ILE A 184 -53.65 11.58 4.42
CA ILE A 184 -54.17 11.77 5.78
C ILE A 184 -54.58 10.42 6.34
N TRP A 185 -54.15 10.12 7.56
CA TRP A 185 -54.40 8.85 8.22
C TRP A 185 -55.18 9.04 9.52
N GLU A 186 -56.15 8.17 9.73
CA GLU A 186 -56.89 8.06 10.98
C GLU A 186 -56.32 6.88 11.78
N LYS A 187 -55.96 7.14 13.05
CA LYS A 187 -55.52 6.10 13.98
C LYS A 187 -56.71 5.48 14.69
N ILE A 188 -56.89 4.17 14.52
CA ILE A 188 -57.92 3.36 15.17
C ILE A 188 -57.24 2.50 16.22
N SER A 189 -57.38 2.85 17.49
CA SER A 189 -56.79 2.10 18.62
C SER A 189 -57.57 0.82 18.92
N CYS A 190 -56.88 -0.20 19.41
CA CYS A 190 -57.53 -1.42 19.93
C CYS A 190 -58.49 -1.08 21.08
N HIS A 191 -59.71 -1.63 21.07
CA HIS A 191 -60.77 -1.39 22.06
C HIS A 191 -61.02 -2.59 22.98
N GLY A 192 -60.41 -3.75 22.71
CA GLY A 192 -60.54 -4.95 23.54
C GLY A 192 -60.00 -6.21 22.87
N HIS A 193 -60.20 -7.36 23.52
CA HIS A 193 -59.75 -8.65 23.03
C HIS A 193 -60.88 -9.69 23.08
N ILE A 194 -61.06 -10.44 21.98
CA ILE A 194 -61.93 -11.61 21.92
C ILE A 194 -61.05 -12.78 21.49
N ASN A 195 -61.01 -13.87 22.26
CA ASN A 195 -60.17 -15.05 21.96
C ASN A 195 -58.67 -14.74 21.72
N GLN A 196 -58.09 -13.80 22.47
CA GLN A 196 -56.69 -13.31 22.30
C GLN A 196 -56.41 -12.52 21.00
N GLU A 197 -57.45 -12.17 20.23
CA GLU A 197 -57.35 -11.33 19.03
C GLU A 197 -57.80 -9.89 19.34
N CYS A 198 -57.11 -8.90 18.78
CA CYS A 198 -57.44 -7.48 18.95
C CYS A 198 -58.73 -7.08 18.24
N THR A 199 -59.59 -6.31 18.91
CA THR A 199 -60.79 -5.71 18.31
C THR A 199 -60.61 -4.22 18.06
N PHE A 200 -61.05 -3.77 16.88
CA PHE A 200 -60.98 -2.37 16.45
C PHE A 200 -62.38 -1.87 16.11
N GLU A 201 -62.87 -0.84 16.79
CA GLU A 201 -64.18 -0.22 16.51
C GLU A 201 -63.99 1.03 15.64
N SER A 202 -64.49 1.01 14.41
CA SER A 202 -64.57 2.20 13.54
C SER A 202 -65.74 2.10 12.57
N PRO A 203 -66.53 3.17 12.37
CA PRO A 203 -67.62 3.16 11.39
C PRO A 203 -67.07 2.89 9.98
N GLY A 204 -67.58 1.83 9.35
CA GLY A 204 -67.26 1.45 7.97
C GLY A 204 -66.10 0.46 7.77
N LEU A 205 -65.49 -0.10 8.83
CA LEU A 205 -64.49 -1.18 8.73
C LEU A 205 -65.16 -2.56 8.88
N PRO A 206 -65.24 -3.40 7.83
CA PRO A 206 -65.78 -4.77 7.97
C PRO A 206 -64.81 -5.72 8.68
N LEU A 207 -65.36 -6.72 9.39
CA LEU A 207 -64.62 -7.72 10.20
C LEU A 207 -63.58 -8.54 9.43
N HIS A 208 -63.64 -8.58 8.09
CA HIS A 208 -62.77 -9.39 7.23
C HIS A 208 -61.83 -8.56 6.35
N HIS A 209 -61.68 -7.27 6.64
CA HIS A 209 -60.76 -6.43 5.87
C HIS A 209 -59.31 -6.90 6.09
N ALA A 210 -58.52 -6.93 5.02
CA ALA A 210 -57.10 -7.28 5.07
C ALA A 210 -56.23 -6.03 5.23
N CYS A 211 -55.07 -6.20 5.83
CA CYS A 211 -54.03 -5.20 5.86
C CYS A 211 -53.47 -5.00 4.45
N ALA A 212 -53.41 -3.76 4.00
CA ALA A 212 -52.95 -3.44 2.64
C ALA A 212 -51.45 -3.70 2.40
N GLN A 213 -50.66 -3.95 3.46
CA GLN A 213 -49.22 -4.21 3.37
C GLN A 213 -48.86 -5.70 3.47
N CYS A 214 -49.39 -6.43 4.46
CA CYS A 214 -49.09 -7.86 4.63
C CYS A 214 -50.18 -8.79 4.05
N SER A 215 -51.32 -8.24 3.61
CA SER A 215 -52.49 -8.99 3.12
C SER A 215 -53.17 -9.92 4.14
N GLU A 216 -52.71 -9.93 5.40
CA GLU A 216 -53.34 -10.67 6.51
C GLU A 216 -54.59 -9.97 7.03
N GLN A 217 -55.51 -10.71 7.67
CA GLN A 217 -56.72 -10.13 8.26
C GLN A 217 -56.39 -9.15 9.39
N LEU A 218 -57.18 -8.08 9.51
CA LEU A 218 -56.94 -7.04 10.54
C LEU A 218 -57.00 -7.58 11.98
N ILE A 219 -57.73 -8.67 12.21
CA ILE A 219 -57.88 -9.36 13.51
C ILE A 219 -56.78 -10.38 13.84
N ALA A 220 -55.87 -10.69 12.91
CA ALA A 220 -54.87 -11.76 13.07
C ALA A 220 -53.76 -11.48 14.11
N HIS A 221 -53.83 -10.35 14.83
CA HIS A 221 -52.86 -9.97 15.85
C HIS A 221 -53.16 -10.68 17.19
N LYS A 222 -52.29 -11.63 17.57
CA LYS A 222 -52.37 -12.38 18.83
C LYS A 222 -51.47 -11.78 19.90
N ILE A 223 -52.00 -11.55 21.09
CA ILE A 223 -51.24 -11.03 22.24
C ILE A 223 -50.68 -12.21 23.05
N GLN A 224 -49.37 -12.19 23.35
CA GLN A 224 -48.69 -13.24 24.11
C GLN A 224 -48.88 -13.14 25.63
N ASP A 225 -49.10 -11.94 26.18
CA ASP A 225 -49.28 -11.69 27.63
C ASP A 225 -50.52 -10.84 27.93
N SER A 226 -51.43 -11.35 28.76
CA SER A 226 -52.71 -10.70 29.12
C SER A 226 -52.60 -9.60 30.19
N SER A 227 -51.39 -9.26 30.64
CA SER A 227 -51.13 -8.39 31.79
C SER A 227 -50.76 -6.94 31.45
N SER A 228 -50.61 -6.58 30.17
CA SER A 228 -50.26 -5.23 29.72
C SER A 228 -51.33 -4.62 28.80
N PRO A 229 -51.53 -3.28 28.80
CA PRO A 229 -52.46 -2.64 27.88
C PRO A 229 -51.98 -2.82 26.43
N CYS A 230 -52.87 -3.31 25.56
CA CYS A 230 -52.54 -3.56 24.16
C CYS A 230 -52.19 -2.26 23.42
N GLY A 231 -50.94 -2.15 22.96
CA GLY A 231 -50.44 -1.02 22.16
C GLY A 231 -50.76 -1.11 20.66
N ALA A 232 -51.54 -2.11 20.22
CA ALA A 232 -51.86 -2.28 18.80
C ALA A 232 -52.86 -1.22 18.30
N TYR A 233 -52.65 -0.73 17.09
CA TYR A 233 -53.54 0.20 16.41
C TYR A 233 -53.53 -0.06 14.91
N LEU A 234 -54.54 0.43 14.21
CA LEU A 234 -54.62 0.44 12.75
C LEU A 234 -54.53 1.88 12.25
N LEU A 235 -53.95 2.06 11.07
CA LEU A 235 -54.01 3.33 10.33
C LEU A 235 -54.90 3.16 9.11
N ARG A 236 -55.95 3.97 8.99
CA ARG A 236 -56.84 4.02 7.83
C ARG A 236 -56.59 5.29 7.02
N ARG A 237 -56.40 5.17 5.71
CA ARG A 237 -56.28 6.32 4.81
C ARG A 237 -57.65 6.98 4.59
N VAL A 238 -57.77 8.29 4.87
CA VAL A 238 -59.07 9.01 4.85
C VAL A 238 -59.18 10.08 3.76
N ASP A 239 -58.06 10.53 3.19
CA ASP A 239 -58.02 11.53 2.11
C ASP A 239 -58.35 10.96 0.72
N LEU A 240 -58.18 9.64 0.53
CA LEU A 240 -58.53 8.93 -0.68
C LEU A 240 -59.74 8.00 -0.46
N PRO A 241 -60.54 7.74 -1.50
CA PRO A 241 -61.68 6.82 -1.42
C PRO A 241 -61.29 5.35 -1.28
N CYS A 242 -59.99 5.00 -1.39
CA CYS A 242 -59.53 3.61 -1.27
C CYS A 242 -59.65 3.04 0.16
N GLY A 243 -59.63 3.90 1.20
CA GLY A 243 -59.83 3.48 2.59
C GLY A 243 -58.81 2.47 3.12
N HIS A 244 -57.65 2.31 2.48
CA HIS A 244 -56.67 1.28 2.84
C HIS A 244 -56.28 1.35 4.32
N VAL A 245 -56.16 0.17 4.94
CA VAL A 245 -55.88 0.01 6.36
C VAL A 245 -54.59 -0.78 6.54
N VAL A 246 -53.72 -0.35 7.45
CA VAL A 246 -52.43 -1.00 7.74
C VAL A 246 -52.29 -1.23 9.26
N HIS A 247 -51.75 -2.39 9.65
CA HIS A 247 -51.42 -2.71 11.05
C HIS A 247 -50.28 -1.83 11.57
N SER A 248 -50.32 -1.47 12.86
CA SER A 248 -49.20 -0.79 13.51
C SER A 248 -47.89 -1.56 13.35
N GLN A 249 -47.86 -2.87 13.57
CA GLN A 249 -46.62 -3.66 13.47
C GLN A 249 -46.02 -3.74 12.06
N CYS A 250 -46.84 -3.78 11.01
CA CYS A 250 -46.35 -3.75 9.62
C CYS A 250 -45.61 -2.45 9.28
N LEU A 251 -45.86 -1.38 10.04
CA LEU A 251 -45.23 -0.07 9.88
C LEU A 251 -43.91 0.06 10.67
N HIS A 252 -43.70 -0.74 11.72
CA HIS A 252 -42.46 -0.70 12.52
C HIS A 252 -41.27 -1.40 11.83
N GLY A 253 -41.51 -2.13 10.74
CA GLY A 253 -40.47 -2.78 9.93
C GLY A 253 -39.64 -1.84 9.04
N GLY A 254 -39.80 -0.51 9.18
CA GLY A 254 -39.02 0.49 8.45
C GLY A 254 -39.41 0.72 6.99
N VAL A 255 -40.41 0.00 6.46
CA VAL A 255 -40.92 0.17 5.10
C VAL A 255 -42.23 0.97 5.12
N ASP A 256 -42.16 2.14 4.52
CA ASP A 256 -43.30 3.04 4.32
C ASP A 256 -44.34 2.44 3.33
N TYR A 257 -45.64 2.56 3.65
CA TYR A 257 -46.71 2.12 2.75
C TYR A 257 -47.24 3.28 1.86
N ASP A 258 -47.17 3.08 0.54
CA ASP A 258 -47.78 3.95 -0.46
C ASP A 258 -49.00 3.26 -1.10
N CYS A 259 -50.11 3.99 -1.29
CA CYS A 259 -51.24 3.43 -2.04
C CYS A 259 -50.87 3.19 -3.51
N PRO A 260 -51.46 2.16 -4.16
CA PRO A 260 -51.36 1.95 -5.60
C PRO A 260 -51.77 3.19 -6.41
N THR A 261 -51.15 3.38 -7.58
CA THR A 261 -51.38 4.53 -8.47
C THR A 261 -52.86 4.68 -8.88
N SER A 262 -53.59 3.56 -8.96
CA SER A 262 -55.02 3.52 -9.25
C SER A 262 -55.89 4.22 -8.20
N CYS A 263 -55.47 4.28 -6.93
CA CYS A 263 -56.20 4.96 -5.86
C CYS A 263 -56.24 6.49 -6.05
N TYR A 264 -55.26 7.06 -6.73
CA TYR A 264 -55.16 8.51 -6.96
C TYR A 264 -55.96 9.00 -8.17
N ALA A 265 -56.49 8.08 -8.99
CA ALA A 265 -57.27 8.36 -10.20
C ALA A 265 -58.79 8.32 -9.98
N MET A 266 -59.26 8.00 -8.77
CA MET A 266 -60.70 7.88 -8.46
C MET A 266 -61.37 9.26 -8.31
N GLU A 267 -62.60 9.39 -8.80
CA GLU A 267 -63.36 10.66 -8.86
C GLU A 267 -64.15 11.00 -7.57
N SER A 268 -64.30 10.07 -6.62
CA SER A 268 -65.08 10.28 -5.40
C SER A 268 -64.25 10.91 -4.27
N VAL A 269 -64.80 11.94 -3.62
CA VAL A 269 -64.07 12.80 -2.66
C VAL A 269 -64.73 12.75 -1.28
N ASN A 270 -63.91 12.58 -0.22
CA ASN A 270 -64.29 12.87 1.16
C ASN A 270 -64.21 14.39 1.41
N GLN A 271 -65.23 14.97 2.06
CA GLN A 271 -65.51 16.42 2.14
C GLN A 271 -64.47 17.31 2.87
N LEU A 272 -63.38 16.75 3.42
CA LEU A 272 -62.51 17.42 4.40
C LEU A 272 -61.76 18.67 3.84
N PHE A 273 -61.51 18.78 2.54
CA PHE A 273 -60.74 19.91 1.95
C PHE A 273 -61.30 20.45 0.63
N SER A 274 -62.61 20.68 0.55
CA SER A 274 -63.24 21.06 -0.72
C SER A 274 -62.80 22.42 -1.33
N ARG A 275 -61.97 23.26 -0.65
CA ARG A 275 -61.51 24.58 -1.17
C ARG A 275 -60.13 25.08 -0.69
N GLN A 276 -59.30 24.23 -0.07
CA GLN A 276 -57.97 24.62 0.41
C GLN A 276 -56.89 23.98 -0.47
N LEU A 277 -55.99 24.81 -1.01
CA LEU A 277 -54.88 24.42 -1.88
C LEU A 277 -53.57 24.45 -1.08
N LEU A 278 -52.79 23.36 -1.13
CA LEU A 278 -51.44 23.35 -0.59
C LEU A 278 -50.45 23.82 -1.65
N VAL A 279 -49.62 24.80 -1.31
CA VAL A 279 -48.57 25.35 -2.17
C VAL A 279 -47.21 25.17 -1.50
N VAL A 280 -46.28 24.55 -2.21
CA VAL A 280 -44.88 24.38 -1.80
C VAL A 280 -44.03 25.37 -2.58
N SER A 281 -43.32 26.28 -1.90
CA SER A 281 -42.55 27.35 -2.53
C SER A 281 -41.28 27.69 -1.74
N GLY A 282 -40.35 28.45 -2.34
CA GLY A 282 -39.07 28.77 -1.70
C GLY A 282 -38.22 27.52 -1.43
N THR A 283 -37.44 27.54 -0.36
CA THR A 283 -36.71 26.38 0.18
C THR A 283 -37.65 25.47 0.98
N GLY A 284 -38.72 24.95 0.36
CA GLY A 284 -39.61 23.95 0.97
C GLY A 284 -40.74 24.48 1.88
N ILE A 285 -41.08 25.76 1.82
CA ILE A 285 -42.18 26.36 2.60
C ILE A 285 -43.53 25.82 2.08
N VAL A 286 -44.37 25.30 2.99
CA VAL A 286 -45.71 24.80 2.66
C VAL A 286 -46.78 25.73 3.23
N GLU A 287 -47.55 26.38 2.36
CA GLU A 287 -48.64 27.29 2.71
C GLU A 287 -50.01 26.73 2.26
N GLN A 288 -51.08 27.13 2.96
CA GLN A 288 -52.46 26.87 2.53
C GLN A 288 -53.08 28.12 1.91
N LEU A 289 -53.57 28.01 0.68
CA LEU A 289 -54.31 29.05 -0.02
C LEU A 289 -55.78 28.66 -0.15
N LYS A 290 -56.69 29.59 0.18
CA LYS A 290 -58.13 29.38 0.06
C LYS A 290 -58.61 29.81 -1.33
N LEU A 291 -59.25 28.90 -2.07
CA LEU A 291 -59.75 29.19 -3.41
C LEU A 291 -61.23 29.62 -3.41
N LYS A 292 -61.60 30.47 -4.37
CA LYS A 292 -62.98 30.91 -4.60
C LYS A 292 -63.86 29.78 -5.15
N SER A 293 -63.33 29.02 -6.11
CA SER A 293 -63.94 27.80 -6.66
C SER A 293 -62.86 26.74 -6.97
N MET A 294 -63.29 25.55 -7.39
CA MET A 294 -62.41 24.46 -7.83
C MET A 294 -61.97 24.59 -9.29
N ALA A 295 -62.24 25.72 -9.94
CA ALA A 295 -61.85 25.95 -11.33
C ALA A 295 -60.34 26.18 -11.48
N HIS A 296 -59.76 25.68 -12.57
CA HIS A 296 -58.33 25.86 -12.86
C HIS A 296 -57.95 27.36 -13.02
N SER A 297 -58.87 28.18 -13.54
CA SER A 297 -58.68 29.63 -13.64
C SER A 297 -58.52 30.32 -12.29
N ASP A 298 -59.29 29.90 -11.28
CA ASP A 298 -59.23 30.49 -9.93
C ASP A 298 -57.96 30.08 -9.19
N LEU A 299 -57.47 28.86 -9.43
CA LEU A 299 -56.16 28.40 -8.96
C LEU A 299 -55.05 29.26 -9.55
N MET A 300 -55.01 29.42 -10.87
CA MET A 300 -53.97 30.22 -11.53
C MET A 300 -54.04 31.71 -11.15
N ALA A 301 -55.25 32.25 -10.94
CA ALA A 301 -55.44 33.60 -10.44
C ALA A 301 -54.88 33.78 -9.02
N ALA A 302 -55.15 32.84 -8.10
CA ALA A 302 -54.62 32.88 -6.73
C ALA A 302 -53.09 32.76 -6.69
N LEU A 303 -52.49 31.94 -7.56
CA LEU A 303 -51.03 31.86 -7.69
C LEU A 303 -50.43 33.14 -8.26
N SER A 304 -51.09 33.76 -9.24
CA SER A 304 -50.62 35.02 -9.85
C SER A 304 -50.69 36.20 -8.89
N ASP A 305 -51.72 36.25 -8.03
CA ASP A 305 -51.86 37.24 -6.96
C ASP A 305 -50.76 37.10 -5.88
N ARG A 306 -50.34 35.87 -5.56
CA ARG A 306 -49.32 35.60 -4.54
C ARG A 306 -47.88 35.79 -5.02
N PHE A 307 -47.56 35.40 -6.26
CA PHE A 307 -46.19 35.35 -6.78
C PHE A 307 -45.89 36.37 -7.90
N GLU A 308 -46.86 37.22 -8.24
CA GLU A 308 -46.73 38.39 -9.14
C GLU A 308 -45.99 38.08 -10.47
N GLU A 309 -45.16 39.01 -11.00
CA GLU A 309 -44.43 38.87 -12.27
C GLU A 309 -43.44 37.68 -12.29
N CYS A 310 -43.04 37.15 -11.12
CA CYS A 310 -42.06 36.08 -11.01
C CYS A 310 -42.55 34.75 -11.60
N LEU A 311 -43.86 34.46 -11.53
CA LEU A 311 -44.46 33.24 -12.10
C LEU A 311 -44.35 33.21 -13.64
N HIS A 312 -44.30 34.38 -14.28
CA HIS A 312 -44.19 34.53 -15.73
C HIS A 312 -42.75 34.61 -16.23
N ARG A 313 -41.82 35.16 -15.43
CA ARG A 313 -40.40 35.36 -15.81
C ARG A 313 -39.48 34.22 -15.39
N SER A 314 -39.46 33.83 -14.12
CA SER A 314 -38.38 33.01 -13.53
C SER A 314 -38.84 31.74 -12.82
N LYS A 315 -40.13 31.58 -12.52
CA LYS A 315 -40.70 30.40 -11.84
C LYS A 315 -41.65 29.59 -12.73
N VAL A 316 -41.95 28.36 -12.31
CA VAL A 316 -42.95 27.48 -12.92
C VAL A 316 -43.78 26.80 -11.83
N ALA A 317 -45.09 26.74 -12.02
CA ALA A 317 -46.00 26.01 -11.14
C ALA A 317 -46.22 24.59 -11.66
N SER A 318 -45.81 23.58 -10.89
CA SER A 318 -46.04 22.17 -11.18
C SER A 318 -47.12 21.62 -10.24
N CYS A 319 -48.25 21.20 -10.79
CA CYS A 319 -49.30 20.52 -10.03
C CYS A 319 -48.93 19.04 -9.81
N LYS A 320 -49.02 18.55 -8.57
CA LYS A 320 -48.86 17.13 -8.19
C LYS A 320 -50.21 16.59 -7.70
N GLY A 321 -50.68 15.51 -8.32
CA GLY A 321 -52.01 14.96 -8.08
C GLY A 321 -53.14 15.80 -8.65
N GLY A 322 -54.37 15.52 -8.20
CA GLY A 322 -55.61 16.16 -8.66
C GLY A 322 -56.36 15.36 -9.73
N ALA A 323 -57.67 15.23 -9.58
CA ALA A 323 -58.55 14.54 -10.52
C ALA A 323 -59.48 15.57 -11.18
N GLY A 324 -59.59 15.54 -12.51
CA GLY A 324 -60.46 16.45 -13.27
C GLY A 324 -59.87 16.85 -14.63
N GLY A 325 -60.75 16.99 -15.64
CA GLY A 325 -60.38 17.56 -16.94
C GLY A 325 -60.05 19.05 -16.84
N SER A 326 -59.41 19.59 -17.90
CA SER A 326 -58.75 20.91 -18.04
C SER A 326 -59.41 22.18 -17.44
N ARG A 327 -60.63 22.14 -16.89
CA ARG A 327 -61.39 23.32 -16.44
C ARG A 327 -61.82 23.31 -14.96
N VAL A 328 -62.11 22.17 -14.35
CA VAL A 328 -62.58 22.08 -12.94
C VAL A 328 -62.01 20.82 -12.28
N TYR A 329 -61.43 20.99 -11.10
CA TYR A 329 -60.90 19.89 -10.29
C TYR A 329 -61.98 19.29 -9.39
N THR A 330 -62.07 17.96 -9.32
CA THR A 330 -62.84 17.27 -8.27
C THR A 330 -62.02 17.22 -6.97
N ARG A 331 -60.70 17.05 -7.08
CA ARG A 331 -59.71 17.14 -5.99
C ARG A 331 -58.62 18.13 -6.38
N LEU A 332 -58.35 19.14 -5.54
CA LEU A 332 -57.28 20.12 -5.81
C LEU A 332 -55.90 19.45 -5.80
N PRO A 333 -54.99 19.82 -6.71
CA PRO A 333 -53.61 19.35 -6.69
C PRO A 333 -52.81 20.03 -5.57
N ILE A 334 -51.69 19.43 -5.18
CA ILE A 334 -50.64 20.14 -4.43
C ILE A 334 -49.76 20.87 -5.45
N VAL A 335 -49.53 22.17 -5.28
CA VAL A 335 -48.79 22.96 -6.26
C VAL A 335 -47.35 23.17 -5.78
N ALA A 336 -46.37 22.80 -6.59
CA ALA A 336 -44.96 23.13 -6.38
C ALA A 336 -44.56 24.33 -7.22
N ILE A 337 -44.06 25.40 -6.60
CA ILE A 337 -43.45 26.54 -7.27
C ILE A 337 -41.95 26.27 -7.36
N CYS A 338 -41.43 26.14 -8.58
CA CYS A 338 -40.04 25.79 -8.83
C CYS A 338 -39.35 26.85 -9.69
N ALA A 339 -38.02 26.92 -9.66
CA ALA A 339 -37.26 27.73 -10.60
C ALA A 339 -37.41 27.18 -12.03
N ARG A 340 -37.67 28.06 -12.99
CA ARG A 340 -37.91 27.67 -14.38
C ARG A 340 -36.69 26.98 -15.02
N LYS A 341 -35.46 27.36 -14.62
CA LYS A 341 -34.19 26.76 -15.07
C LYS A 341 -34.13 25.24 -14.82
N ARG A 342 -34.73 24.75 -13.72
CA ARG A 342 -34.79 23.31 -13.36
C ARG A 342 -35.73 22.49 -14.25
N HIS A 343 -36.59 23.12 -15.05
CA HIS A 343 -37.70 22.47 -15.76
C HIS A 343 -37.68 22.63 -17.30
N GLY A 344 -36.65 23.24 -17.90
CA GLY A 344 -36.59 23.51 -19.34
C GLY A 344 -35.80 22.48 -20.17
N LYS A 345 -36.38 22.01 -21.28
CA LYS A 345 -35.68 21.33 -22.40
C LYS A 345 -35.24 22.28 -23.54
N ASP A 346 -35.66 23.54 -23.51
CA ASP A 346 -35.26 24.58 -24.45
C ASP A 346 -35.13 25.90 -23.69
N HIS A 347 -33.98 26.56 -23.73
CA HIS A 347 -33.97 28.01 -23.52
C HIS A 347 -32.86 28.72 -24.31
N PRO A 348 -33.16 29.93 -24.87
CA PRO A 348 -32.21 30.78 -25.55
C PRO A 348 -31.34 31.53 -24.52
N THR A 349 -30.05 31.62 -24.80
CA THR A 349 -29.05 32.40 -24.07
C THR A 349 -29.45 33.87 -24.02
N LEU A 350 -29.71 34.40 -22.82
CA LEU A 350 -29.73 35.84 -22.59
C LEU A 350 -28.29 36.38 -22.67
N PRO A 351 -28.08 37.61 -23.17
CA PRO A 351 -26.76 38.24 -23.14
C PRO A 351 -26.44 38.63 -21.70
N GLU A 352 -25.50 37.93 -21.09
CA GLU A 352 -24.99 38.23 -19.75
C GLU A 352 -23.96 39.37 -19.82
N VAL A 353 -24.14 40.36 -18.95
CA VAL A 353 -23.25 41.53 -18.82
C VAL A 353 -21.99 41.10 -18.06
N ASP A 354 -20.82 41.35 -18.65
CA ASP A 354 -19.50 41.05 -18.07
C ASP A 354 -19.35 41.71 -16.69
N LYS A 355 -19.35 40.91 -15.62
CA LYS A 355 -18.95 41.35 -14.27
C LYS A 355 -17.43 41.15 -14.11
N PRO A 356 -16.71 42.12 -13.54
CA PRO A 356 -15.27 42.01 -13.29
C PRO A 356 -14.96 40.88 -12.30
N SER A 357 -13.83 40.20 -12.49
CA SER A 357 -13.34 39.17 -11.58
C SER A 357 -12.96 39.79 -10.24
N LEU A 358 -13.67 39.47 -9.16
CA LEU A 358 -13.37 39.97 -7.82
C LEU A 358 -12.60 38.91 -7.03
N PRO A 359 -11.58 39.30 -6.24
CA PRO A 359 -10.93 38.39 -5.30
C PRO A 359 -11.93 37.96 -4.23
N GLN A 360 -12.00 36.65 -3.99
CA GLN A 360 -12.86 36.00 -3.01
C GLN A 360 -12.01 35.34 -1.92
N LEU A 361 -12.48 35.39 -0.69
CA LEU A 361 -11.89 34.69 0.44
C LEU A 361 -12.69 33.41 0.73
N ASP A 362 -12.00 32.27 0.69
CA ASP A 362 -12.53 30.97 1.12
C ASP A 362 -11.99 30.66 2.52
N LEU A 363 -12.88 30.27 3.43
CA LEU A 363 -12.55 29.90 4.81
C LEU A 363 -12.75 28.41 5.02
N HIS A 364 -11.91 27.80 5.85
CA HIS A 364 -11.99 26.39 6.20
C HIS A 364 -11.70 26.17 7.68
N THR A 365 -12.20 25.06 8.20
CA THR A 365 -11.74 24.45 9.45
C THR A 365 -10.84 23.26 9.16
N VAL A 366 -10.33 22.64 10.22
CA VAL A 366 -9.65 21.34 10.12
C VAL A 366 -10.57 20.24 9.55
N GLU A 367 -11.89 20.31 9.80
CA GLU A 367 -12.85 19.29 9.37
C GLU A 367 -13.38 19.56 7.95
N SER A 368 -13.82 20.80 7.68
CA SER A 368 -14.63 21.17 6.49
C SER A 368 -14.44 22.64 6.06
N PRO A 369 -14.71 22.99 4.78
CA PRO A 369 -14.87 24.38 4.33
C PRO A 369 -16.06 25.09 5.00
N LEU A 370 -16.01 26.42 5.03
CA LEU A 370 -17.11 27.30 5.42
C LEU A 370 -17.76 27.87 4.16
N ASN A 371 -19.04 27.60 3.99
CA ASN A 371 -19.85 28.13 2.92
C ASN A 371 -20.27 29.55 3.25
N MET A 372 -19.71 30.48 2.48
CA MET A 372 -19.95 31.91 2.62
C MET A 372 -21.31 32.38 2.09
N GLY A 373 -22.24 31.45 1.82
CA GLY A 373 -23.68 31.70 1.63
C GLY A 373 -24.50 31.55 2.92
N ASN A 374 -23.93 31.00 3.99
CA ASN A 374 -24.57 30.84 5.30
C ASN A 374 -24.04 31.85 6.34
N LEU A 375 -23.72 33.08 5.90
CA LEU A 375 -23.07 34.10 6.74
C LEU A 375 -23.89 34.53 7.95
N ASP A 376 -25.22 34.35 7.89
CA ASP A 376 -26.15 34.68 8.97
C ASP A 376 -26.05 33.72 10.18
N LEU A 377 -25.38 32.57 10.03
CA LEU A 377 -25.18 31.65 11.14
C LEU A 377 -24.27 32.28 12.20
N THR A 378 -24.65 32.17 13.46
CA THR A 378 -23.80 32.49 14.62
C THR A 378 -22.81 31.36 14.91
N LEU A 379 -21.72 31.66 15.62
CA LEU A 379 -20.74 30.68 16.10
C LEU A 379 -21.39 29.49 16.84
N GLU A 380 -22.43 29.77 17.63
CA GLU A 380 -23.24 28.74 18.30
C GLU A 380 -24.06 27.91 17.32
N SER A 381 -24.84 28.56 16.45
CA SER A 381 -25.74 27.87 15.52
C SER A 381 -25.00 27.05 14.47
N SER A 382 -23.81 27.50 14.06
CA SER A 382 -22.90 26.75 13.18
C SER A 382 -22.08 25.69 13.93
N ARG A 383 -22.18 25.64 15.26
CA ARG A 383 -21.43 24.75 16.16
C ARG A 383 -19.91 24.87 16.03
N LEU A 384 -19.42 26.02 15.56
CA LEU A 384 -17.99 26.23 15.30
C LEU A 384 -17.20 26.34 16.62
N CYS A 385 -17.85 26.81 17.68
CA CYS A 385 -17.30 26.85 19.04
C CYS A 385 -16.96 25.47 19.62
N GLU A 386 -17.45 24.37 19.04
CA GLU A 386 -17.07 23.02 19.45
C GLU A 386 -15.68 22.60 18.94
N LEU A 387 -15.11 23.34 18.00
CA LEU A 387 -13.73 23.14 17.51
C LEU A 387 -12.70 23.97 18.29
N GLU A 388 -13.14 24.65 19.34
CA GLU A 388 -12.29 25.43 20.25
C GLU A 388 -11.29 24.52 20.97
N VAL A 389 -10.00 24.90 20.92
CA VAL A 389 -8.94 24.32 21.74
C VAL A 389 -8.34 25.45 22.56
N ASP A 390 -8.39 25.33 23.88
CA ASP A 390 -7.89 26.32 24.84
C ASP A 390 -8.44 27.75 24.61
N GLY A 391 -9.74 27.93 24.36
CA GLY A 391 -10.30 29.25 24.08
C GLY A 391 -10.27 29.70 22.62
N VAL A 392 -9.59 28.95 21.74
CA VAL A 392 -9.25 29.41 20.38
C VAL A 392 -9.85 28.52 19.29
N VAL A 393 -10.60 29.13 18.37
CA VAL A 393 -11.03 28.51 17.11
C VAL A 393 -10.03 28.84 16.01
N THR A 394 -9.47 27.82 15.36
CA THR A 394 -8.53 27.99 14.25
C THR A 394 -9.23 27.88 12.89
N LEU A 395 -9.14 28.93 12.09
CA LEU A 395 -9.65 29.01 10.73
C LEU A 395 -8.52 29.09 9.73
N TYR A 396 -8.68 28.39 8.61
CA TYR A 396 -7.73 28.37 7.50
C TYR A 396 -8.29 29.20 6.36
N ALA A 397 -7.50 30.13 5.83
CA ALA A 397 -7.94 31.12 4.86
C ALA A 397 -7.20 30.99 3.53
N VAL A 398 -7.93 30.97 2.43
CA VAL A 398 -7.42 30.82 1.06
C VAL A 398 -7.99 31.92 0.18
N LYS A 399 -7.13 32.62 -0.58
CA LYS A 399 -7.57 33.70 -1.48
C LYS A 399 -7.77 33.14 -2.88
N ARG A 400 -8.94 33.32 -3.48
CA ARG A 400 -9.27 32.79 -4.82
C ARG A 400 -9.70 33.91 -5.77
N LYS A 401 -9.40 33.78 -7.07
CA LYS A 401 -9.95 34.64 -8.12
C LYS A 401 -11.24 34.00 -8.66
N SER A 402 -12.27 34.80 -8.93
CA SER A 402 -13.58 34.31 -9.38
C SER A 402 -14.15 35.20 -10.48
N SER A 403 -14.58 34.61 -11.59
CA SER A 403 -15.34 35.22 -12.68
C SER A 403 -16.58 34.39 -13.03
N ALA A 404 -17.57 35.01 -13.63
CA ALA A 404 -18.82 34.35 -14.03
C ALA A 404 -18.69 33.40 -15.23
N ARG A 405 -17.50 33.24 -15.83
CA ARG A 405 -17.26 32.56 -17.12
C ARG A 405 -16.63 31.17 -17.00
N GLU A 406 -16.92 30.40 -15.96
CA GLU A 406 -16.53 28.98 -15.95
C GLU A 406 -17.52 28.16 -16.80
N GLY A 407 -17.21 28.01 -18.09
CA GLY A 407 -17.92 27.07 -18.96
C GLY A 407 -17.78 25.64 -18.42
N LYS A 408 -18.85 24.84 -18.46
CA LYS A 408 -18.82 23.41 -18.09
C LYS A 408 -17.90 22.64 -19.05
N ALA A 409 -16.62 22.56 -18.73
CA ALA A 409 -15.71 21.62 -19.38
C ALA A 409 -16.18 20.19 -19.03
N MET A 410 -16.36 19.35 -20.06
CA MET A 410 -16.86 17.98 -19.91
C MET A 410 -15.71 16.96 -19.97
N GLY A 411 -15.73 15.96 -19.08
CA GLY A 411 -14.80 14.81 -19.09
C GLY A 411 -13.82 14.79 -17.91
N LYS A 412 -13.14 13.63 -17.70
CA LYS A 412 -12.21 13.41 -16.58
C LYS A 412 -11.02 14.39 -16.55
N ASN A 413 -10.68 14.99 -17.69
CA ASN A 413 -9.56 15.91 -17.82
C ASN A 413 -9.91 17.35 -17.44
N ALA A 414 -11.21 17.68 -17.39
CA ALA A 414 -11.70 19.04 -17.23
C ALA A 414 -11.20 19.71 -15.94
N MET A 415 -11.13 18.95 -14.84
CA MET A 415 -10.67 19.48 -13.54
C MET A 415 -9.17 19.79 -13.49
N PHE A 416 -8.38 19.21 -14.41
CA PHE A 416 -6.93 19.43 -14.50
C PHE A 416 -6.57 20.45 -15.59
N ALA A 417 -7.54 21.24 -16.04
CA ALA A 417 -7.32 22.35 -16.96
C ALA A 417 -7.12 23.66 -16.20
N ALA A 418 -6.36 24.59 -16.77
CA ALA A 418 -6.17 25.91 -16.20
C ALA A 418 -7.52 26.63 -16.07
N ALA A 419 -7.78 27.13 -14.86
CA ALA A 419 -9.00 27.82 -14.49
C ALA A 419 -8.68 28.82 -13.37
N GLU A 420 -9.56 29.79 -13.12
CA GLU A 420 -9.27 30.86 -12.17
C GLU A 420 -9.09 30.38 -10.73
N HIS A 421 -9.76 29.29 -10.37
CA HIS A 421 -9.61 28.66 -9.06
C HIS A 421 -8.25 27.99 -8.83
N TRP A 422 -7.46 27.75 -9.90
CA TRP A 422 -6.08 27.30 -9.79
C TRP A 422 -5.07 28.47 -9.68
N ASN A 423 -5.47 29.69 -10.01
CA ASN A 423 -4.55 30.82 -10.10
C ASN A 423 -4.09 31.30 -8.72
N LEU A 424 -2.78 31.39 -8.53
CA LEU A 424 -2.18 31.96 -7.32
C LEU A 424 -2.48 33.46 -7.20
N PRO A 425 -2.70 33.98 -5.97
CA PRO A 425 -2.89 35.41 -5.72
C PRO A 425 -1.71 36.27 -6.20
N ALA A 426 -0.48 35.80 -5.96
CA ALA A 426 0.76 36.44 -6.39
C ALA A 426 1.06 36.31 -7.90
N GLY A 427 0.24 35.54 -8.63
CA GLY A 427 0.48 35.16 -10.03
C GLY A 427 1.40 33.94 -10.16
N HIS A 428 1.49 33.39 -11.37
CA HIS A 428 2.33 32.24 -11.71
C HIS A 428 2.75 32.30 -13.18
N SER A 429 3.80 31.55 -13.56
CA SER A 429 4.13 31.32 -14.96
C SER A 429 3.21 30.27 -15.60
N ASP A 430 3.01 30.35 -16.91
CA ASP A 430 2.29 29.33 -17.69
C ASP A 430 2.97 27.96 -17.56
N ARG A 431 4.31 27.93 -17.63
CA ARG A 431 5.12 26.72 -17.43
C ARG A 431 4.88 26.10 -16.05
N GLY A 432 4.84 26.94 -15.00
CA GLY A 432 4.59 26.48 -13.64
C GLY A 432 3.19 25.90 -13.46
N MET A 433 2.16 26.57 -13.98
CA MET A 433 0.79 26.07 -13.91
C MET A 433 0.60 24.76 -14.71
N ALA A 434 1.22 24.66 -15.89
CA ALA A 434 1.23 23.43 -16.67
C ALA A 434 1.93 22.28 -15.91
N ALA A 435 3.08 22.57 -15.29
CA ALA A 435 3.81 21.61 -14.47
C ALA A 435 2.97 21.11 -13.29
N PHE A 436 2.30 22.00 -12.59
CA PHE A 436 1.40 21.66 -11.49
C PHE A 436 0.24 20.76 -11.97
N LEU A 437 -0.54 21.20 -12.94
CA LEU A 437 -1.76 20.50 -13.36
C LEU A 437 -1.49 19.16 -14.07
N ALA A 438 -0.44 19.09 -14.90
CA ALA A 438 -0.03 17.83 -15.52
C ALA A 438 0.41 16.81 -14.46
N SER A 439 1.26 17.25 -13.52
CA SER A 439 1.76 16.41 -12.43
C SER A 439 0.62 15.98 -11.51
N LEU A 440 -0.32 16.88 -11.19
CA LEU A 440 -1.48 16.59 -10.37
C LEU A 440 -2.39 15.55 -11.01
N ARG A 441 -2.60 15.61 -12.33
CA ARG A 441 -3.40 14.62 -13.06
C ARG A 441 -2.80 13.22 -12.98
N VAL A 442 -1.49 13.09 -13.21
CA VAL A 442 -0.79 11.80 -13.12
C VAL A 442 -0.78 11.31 -11.67
N PHE A 443 -0.50 12.20 -10.71
CA PHE A 443 -0.55 11.90 -9.29
C PHE A 443 -1.92 11.36 -8.87
N ALA A 444 -3.01 12.05 -9.23
CA ALA A 444 -4.39 11.63 -8.93
C ALA A 444 -4.72 10.26 -9.51
N HIS A 445 -4.27 9.96 -10.74
CA HIS A 445 -4.44 8.64 -11.34
C HIS A 445 -3.71 7.53 -10.55
N VAL A 446 -2.51 7.81 -10.05
CA VAL A 446 -1.69 6.85 -9.30
C VAL A 446 -2.28 6.58 -7.92
N VAL A 447 -2.59 7.63 -7.16
CA VAL A 447 -3.09 7.47 -5.78
C VAL A 447 -4.54 7.00 -5.71
N GLY A 448 -5.31 7.19 -6.79
CA GLY A 448 -6.65 6.64 -6.94
C GLY A 448 -6.70 5.25 -7.60
N SER A 449 -5.56 4.64 -7.93
CA SER A 449 -5.49 3.29 -8.49
C SER A 449 -5.82 2.24 -7.43
N GLU A 450 -6.50 1.16 -7.83
CA GLU A 450 -6.75 -0.01 -6.96
C GLU A 450 -5.45 -0.70 -6.50
N GLU A 451 -4.36 -0.53 -7.26
CA GLU A 451 -3.05 -1.03 -6.90
C GLU A 451 -2.40 -0.25 -5.74
N PHE A 452 -2.97 0.88 -5.32
CA PHE A 452 -2.47 1.75 -4.25
C PHE A 452 -3.30 1.53 -2.98
N ASP A 453 -2.81 0.69 -2.07
CA ASP A 453 -3.51 0.30 -0.83
C ASP A 453 -3.70 1.45 0.18
N ASP A 454 -4.57 1.23 1.17
CA ASP A 454 -4.90 2.23 2.19
C ASP A 454 -3.71 2.61 3.08
N ILE A 455 -2.73 1.73 3.24
CA ILE A 455 -1.48 2.03 3.96
C ILE A 455 -0.69 3.09 3.21
N ARG A 456 -0.50 2.91 1.90
CA ARG A 456 0.18 3.89 1.04
C ARG A 456 -0.63 5.17 0.90
N LYS A 457 -1.96 5.11 0.78
CA LYS A 457 -2.84 6.30 0.79
C LYS A 457 -2.68 7.09 2.09
N ASN A 458 -2.71 6.41 3.24
CA ASN A 458 -2.46 7.04 4.53
C ASN A 458 -1.07 7.67 4.60
N GLY A 459 -0.03 7.00 4.06
CA GLY A 459 1.32 7.53 3.94
C GLY A 459 1.38 8.82 3.11
N VAL A 460 0.72 8.85 1.95
CA VAL A 460 0.62 10.07 1.12
C VAL A 460 -0.06 11.21 1.88
N LEU A 461 -1.21 10.95 2.51
CA LEU A 461 -1.93 11.96 3.29
C LEU A 461 -1.09 12.50 4.46
N GLN A 462 -0.35 11.61 5.12
CA GLN A 462 0.57 11.96 6.19
C GLN A 462 1.72 12.85 5.69
N ILE A 463 2.35 12.51 4.56
CA ILE A 463 3.43 13.31 3.97
C ILE A 463 2.90 14.67 3.50
N VAL A 464 1.73 14.71 2.85
CA VAL A 464 1.09 15.98 2.45
C VAL A 464 0.80 16.84 3.67
N HIS A 465 0.34 16.26 4.79
CA HIS A 465 0.14 17.00 6.03
C HIS A 465 1.46 17.52 6.59
N TYR A 466 2.54 16.72 6.61
CA TYR A 466 3.84 17.19 7.10
C TYR A 466 4.42 18.31 6.24
N LEU A 467 4.36 18.15 4.92
CA LEU A 467 4.87 19.12 3.98
C LEU A 467 4.05 20.41 4.01
N THR A 468 2.72 20.34 4.01
CA THR A 468 1.87 21.54 3.88
C THR A 468 1.50 22.18 5.21
N GLN A 469 1.45 21.40 6.30
CA GLN A 469 0.84 21.76 7.60
C GLN A 469 -0.57 22.37 7.44
N PHE A 470 -1.26 22.06 6.32
CA PHE A 470 -2.50 22.71 5.93
C PHE A 470 -3.60 21.66 5.70
N PRO A 471 -4.42 21.36 6.72
CA PRO A 471 -5.46 20.32 6.64
C PRO A 471 -6.41 20.41 5.44
N PRO A 472 -6.81 21.61 4.94
CA PRO A 472 -7.61 21.71 3.72
C PRO A 472 -6.95 21.06 2.48
N ALA A 473 -5.61 21.12 2.36
CA ALA A 473 -4.88 20.47 1.26
C ALA A 473 -4.85 18.94 1.42
N VAL A 474 -4.78 18.44 2.65
CA VAL A 474 -4.88 17.00 2.97
C VAL A 474 -6.26 16.47 2.57
N ARG A 475 -7.33 17.19 2.91
CA ARG A 475 -8.70 16.85 2.51
C ARG A 475 -8.86 16.85 0.98
N ALA A 476 -8.39 17.90 0.30
CA ALA A 476 -8.41 17.95 -1.16
C ALA A 476 -7.64 16.77 -1.78
N THR A 477 -6.50 16.39 -1.21
CA THR A 477 -5.73 15.21 -1.66
C THR A 477 -6.52 13.91 -1.47
N HIS A 478 -7.25 13.74 -0.36
CA HIS A 478 -8.11 12.57 -0.16
C HIS A 478 -9.25 12.51 -1.18
N ILE A 479 -9.90 13.65 -1.47
CA ILE A 479 -10.96 13.71 -2.48
C ILE A 479 -10.45 13.27 -3.87
N LEU A 480 -9.19 13.62 -4.21
CA LEU A 480 -8.54 13.12 -5.43
C LEU A 480 -8.31 11.60 -5.40
N MET A 481 -7.94 11.02 -4.25
CA MET A 481 -7.78 9.57 -4.08
C MET A 481 -9.09 8.81 -4.28
N ASP A 482 -10.22 9.41 -3.91
CA ASP A 482 -11.56 8.86 -4.15
C ASP A 482 -11.99 8.97 -5.62
N GLY A 483 -11.17 9.59 -6.47
CA GLY A 483 -11.50 9.85 -7.89
C GLY A 483 -12.60 10.89 -8.08
N LYS A 484 -12.87 11.72 -7.06
CA LYS A 484 -13.89 12.79 -7.09
C LYS A 484 -13.29 14.08 -7.66
N THR A 485 -14.15 14.93 -8.21
CA THR A 485 -13.75 16.26 -8.73
C THR A 485 -13.64 17.27 -7.60
N LEU A 486 -12.53 17.99 -7.55
CA LEU A 486 -12.34 19.08 -6.60
C LEU A 486 -13.22 20.27 -6.92
N LEU A 487 -13.76 20.87 -5.88
CA LEU A 487 -14.47 22.14 -5.97
C LEU A 487 -13.48 23.31 -6.08
N PRO A 488 -13.91 24.50 -6.53
CA PRO A 488 -13.03 25.66 -6.68
C PRO A 488 -12.22 26.01 -5.41
N PHE A 489 -12.84 25.95 -4.23
CA PHE A 489 -12.16 26.24 -2.97
C PHE A 489 -11.17 25.13 -2.53
N GLU A 490 -11.42 23.87 -2.88
CA GLU A 490 -10.49 22.76 -2.63
C GLU A 490 -9.28 22.83 -3.55
N SER A 491 -9.52 23.20 -4.81
CA SER A 491 -8.50 23.41 -5.82
C SER A 491 -7.55 24.54 -5.41
N ALA A 492 -8.12 25.68 -4.99
CA ALA A 492 -7.36 26.82 -4.51
C ALA A 492 -6.53 26.49 -3.25
N ALA A 493 -7.10 25.75 -2.30
CA ALA A 493 -6.38 25.31 -1.11
C ALA A 493 -5.19 24.41 -1.47
N LEU A 494 -5.40 23.44 -2.36
CA LEU A 494 -4.36 22.49 -2.76
C LEU A 494 -3.20 23.17 -3.50
N VAL A 495 -3.50 24.01 -4.49
CA VAL A 495 -2.46 24.67 -5.30
C VAL A 495 -1.66 25.69 -4.49
N GLN A 496 -2.30 26.45 -3.60
CA GLN A 496 -1.60 27.45 -2.78
C GLN A 496 -0.72 26.78 -1.72
N SER A 497 -1.19 25.70 -1.08
CA SER A 497 -0.37 24.93 -0.15
C SER A 497 0.83 24.29 -0.82
N LEU A 498 0.66 23.70 -2.02
CA LEU A 498 1.78 23.12 -2.75
C LEU A 498 2.71 24.18 -3.35
N ALA A 499 2.19 25.36 -3.72
CA ALA A 499 3.01 26.50 -4.15
C ALA A 499 3.88 27.03 -3.02
N ALA A 500 3.36 27.13 -1.79
CA ALA A 500 4.12 27.54 -0.62
C ALA A 500 5.27 26.55 -0.32
N VAL A 501 5.00 25.24 -0.44
CA VAL A 501 6.04 24.19 -0.36
C VAL A 501 7.08 24.34 -1.46
N CYS A 502 6.66 24.64 -2.71
CA CYS A 502 7.59 24.87 -3.82
C CYS A 502 8.44 26.13 -3.63
N GLU A 503 7.88 27.20 -3.05
CA GLU A 503 8.63 28.44 -2.78
C GLU A 503 9.76 28.21 -1.77
N GLU A 504 9.57 27.30 -0.81
CA GLU A 504 10.62 26.90 0.15
C GLU A 504 11.64 25.92 -0.46
N LEU A 505 11.18 24.93 -1.23
CA LEU A 505 12.06 23.89 -1.80
C LEU A 505 12.88 24.35 -3.01
N ILE A 506 12.33 25.23 -3.84
CA ILE A 506 12.96 25.63 -5.10
C ILE A 506 13.85 26.86 -4.88
N PRO A 507 15.18 26.77 -5.07
CA PRO A 507 16.08 27.88 -4.86
C PRO A 507 15.74 29.08 -5.75
N PHE A 508 15.58 30.24 -5.11
CA PHE A 508 15.18 31.49 -5.77
C PHE A 508 16.07 31.88 -6.97
N LYS A 509 17.36 31.54 -6.93
CA LYS A 509 18.30 31.76 -8.05
C LYS A 509 17.98 30.92 -9.28
N LEU A 510 17.54 29.67 -9.09
CA LEU A 510 17.22 28.76 -10.21
C LEU A 510 16.04 29.27 -11.04
N VAL A 511 15.10 29.95 -10.38
CA VAL A 511 13.95 30.58 -11.03
C VAL A 511 14.22 32.04 -11.44
N ALA A 512 15.49 32.42 -11.60
CA ALA A 512 15.93 33.77 -11.98
C ALA A 512 15.39 34.90 -11.07
N GLY A 513 15.12 34.59 -9.80
CA GLY A 513 14.57 35.55 -8.83
C GLY A 513 13.11 35.90 -9.04
N ASP A 514 12.34 35.09 -9.76
CA ASP A 514 10.89 35.27 -9.92
C ASP A 514 10.11 34.19 -9.15
N SER A 515 9.51 34.57 -8.02
CA SER A 515 8.73 33.64 -7.18
C SER A 515 7.51 33.07 -7.91
N ARG A 516 7.00 33.75 -8.94
CA ARG A 516 5.90 33.26 -9.78
C ARG A 516 6.23 31.98 -10.55
N ARG A 517 7.51 31.62 -10.64
CA ARG A 517 8.00 30.41 -11.31
C ARG A 517 8.19 29.22 -10.35
N CYS A 518 7.89 29.35 -9.05
CA CYS A 518 8.10 28.27 -8.08
C CYS A 518 7.34 26.99 -8.44
N LEU A 519 6.14 27.11 -9.04
CA LEU A 519 5.33 25.97 -9.49
C LEU A 519 5.97 25.14 -10.62
N GLU A 520 7.04 25.62 -11.27
CA GLU A 520 7.83 24.79 -12.20
C GLU A 520 8.39 23.54 -11.49
N GLY A 521 8.61 23.61 -10.17
CA GLY A 521 9.05 22.50 -9.32
C GLY A 521 7.95 21.55 -8.82
N ALA A 522 6.67 21.78 -9.15
CA ALA A 522 5.54 21.01 -8.60
C ALA A 522 5.65 19.49 -8.85
N ARG A 523 6.22 19.09 -10.00
CA ARG A 523 6.51 17.68 -10.31
C ARG A 523 7.41 17.03 -9.28
N LEU A 524 8.45 17.74 -8.82
CA LEU A 524 9.43 17.23 -7.86
C LEU A 524 8.79 16.99 -6.50
N VAL A 525 7.92 17.90 -6.05
CA VAL A 525 7.18 17.78 -4.78
C VAL A 525 6.24 16.57 -4.82
N LEU A 526 5.42 16.44 -5.87
CA LEU A 526 4.50 15.31 -6.01
C LEU A 526 5.26 13.98 -6.21
N GLY A 527 6.38 13.99 -6.93
CA GLY A 527 7.27 12.83 -7.07
C GLY A 527 7.89 12.39 -5.75
N PHE A 528 8.35 13.35 -4.92
CA PHE A 528 8.87 13.09 -3.58
C PHE A 528 7.81 12.46 -2.67
N ILE A 529 6.57 12.97 -2.70
CA ILE A 529 5.45 12.40 -1.93
C ILE A 529 5.22 10.93 -2.30
N LEU A 530 5.20 10.61 -3.60
CA LEU A 530 5.02 9.23 -4.08
C LEU A 530 6.20 8.32 -3.68
N TYR A 531 7.43 8.83 -3.78
CA TYR A 531 8.64 8.09 -3.40
C TYR A 531 8.64 7.74 -1.90
N GLN A 532 8.38 8.71 -1.05
CA GLN A 532 8.36 8.50 0.40
C GLN A 532 7.23 7.56 0.84
N ALA A 533 6.04 7.70 0.25
CA ALA A 533 4.92 6.80 0.55
C ALA A 533 5.22 5.33 0.20
N LYS A 534 6.00 5.10 -0.87
CA LYS A 534 6.47 3.75 -1.25
C LYS A 534 7.43 3.18 -0.20
N ASN A 535 8.38 3.97 0.31
CA ASN A 535 9.39 3.51 1.27
C ASN A 535 8.81 3.29 2.68
N LEU A 536 7.87 4.14 3.13
CA LEU A 536 7.17 3.97 4.41
C LEU A 536 6.39 2.64 4.49
N ALA A 537 5.97 2.08 3.36
CA ALA A 537 5.33 0.77 3.29
C ALA A 537 6.35 -0.39 3.38
N SER A 538 7.59 -0.18 2.93
CA SER A 538 8.66 -1.20 2.97
C SER A 538 9.34 -1.32 4.33
N GLU A 539 9.49 -0.22 5.09
CA GLU A 539 10.10 -0.23 6.43
C GLU A 539 9.22 -0.91 7.51
N ARG A 540 7.93 -1.15 7.22
CA ARG A 540 6.97 -1.76 8.15
C ARG A 540 6.88 -3.30 8.08
N GLN A 541 7.81 -3.96 7.38
CA GLN A 541 7.91 -5.43 7.33
C GLN A 541 8.68 -5.99 8.55
N GLY A 542 8.20 -5.68 9.76
CA GLY A 542 8.62 -6.29 11.02
C GLY A 542 7.90 -7.62 11.31
N THR A 543 8.24 -8.27 12.42
CA THR A 543 7.74 -9.60 12.82
C THR A 543 6.21 -9.66 12.94
N ALA A 544 5.63 -10.86 12.85
CA ALA A 544 4.17 -11.08 12.92
C ALA A 544 3.51 -10.54 14.21
N GLU A 545 4.29 -10.39 15.29
CA GLU A 545 3.82 -9.82 16.57
C GLU A 545 3.70 -8.28 16.52
N ASP A 546 4.54 -7.59 15.74
CA ASP A 546 4.44 -6.13 15.53
C ASP A 546 3.25 -5.76 14.62
N LEU A 547 2.88 -6.66 13.69
CA LEU A 547 1.77 -6.46 12.76
C LEU A 547 0.39 -6.55 13.42
N MET A 548 0.24 -7.31 14.50
CA MET A 548 -1.03 -7.37 15.27
C MET A 548 -1.23 -6.16 16.19
N GLY A 549 -0.15 -5.51 16.65
CA GLY A 549 -0.23 -4.28 17.44
C GLY A 549 -0.40 -3.00 16.62
N LEU A 550 0.07 -2.99 15.36
CA LEU A 550 0.12 -1.79 14.50
C LEU A 550 -0.86 -1.79 13.32
N GLN A 551 -1.65 -2.84 13.12
CA GLN A 551 -2.78 -2.84 12.16
C GLN A 551 -3.87 -1.78 12.50
N GLY A 552 -3.80 -1.10 13.66
CA GLY A 552 -4.86 -0.23 14.16
C GLY A 552 -4.79 1.27 13.84
N SER A 553 -3.75 1.83 13.20
CA SER A 553 -3.67 3.29 13.03
C SER A 553 -3.27 3.75 11.62
N ILE A 554 -4.25 3.76 10.71
CA ILE A 554 -4.26 4.56 9.47
C ILE A 554 -5.16 5.80 9.68
N PRO A 555 -4.73 6.77 10.52
CA PRO A 555 -5.62 7.80 11.08
C PRO A 555 -6.24 8.71 10.02
N TYR A 556 -5.58 8.94 8.87
CA TYR A 556 -6.13 9.76 7.80
C TYR A 556 -7.18 9.04 6.95
N ILE A 557 -7.23 7.72 7.02
CA ILE A 557 -8.24 6.90 6.35
C ILE A 557 -9.41 6.65 7.31
N THR A 558 -9.14 6.24 8.54
CA THR A 558 -10.18 5.89 9.53
C THR A 558 -11.02 7.09 10.00
N ASN A 559 -10.45 8.29 10.04
CA ASN A 559 -11.14 9.50 10.51
C ASN A 559 -11.71 10.36 9.37
N TYR A 560 -11.69 9.87 8.13
CA TYR A 560 -12.31 10.53 6.99
C TYR A 560 -13.71 9.96 6.78
N HIS A 561 -14.69 10.85 6.70
CA HIS A 561 -16.09 10.49 6.57
C HIS A 561 -16.78 11.39 5.54
N THR A 562 -17.91 10.91 5.03
CA THR A 562 -18.78 11.68 4.14
C THR A 562 -20.16 11.80 4.76
N VAL A 563 -20.73 13.00 4.75
CA VAL A 563 -22.15 13.23 5.07
C VAL A 563 -22.94 13.18 3.77
N ASP A 564 -23.98 12.35 3.71
CA ASP A 564 -24.97 12.45 2.64
C ASP A 564 -25.79 13.73 2.84
N MET A 565 -25.67 14.65 1.88
CA MET A 565 -26.31 15.96 1.92
C MET A 565 -27.67 15.95 1.24
N LYS A 566 -28.17 14.78 0.83
CA LYS A 566 -29.56 14.64 0.36
C LYS A 566 -30.49 14.43 1.55
N ASP A 567 -31.65 15.06 1.43
CA ASP A 567 -32.74 14.89 2.36
C ASP A 567 -33.23 13.43 2.26
N VAL A 568 -33.26 12.70 3.37
CA VAL A 568 -33.62 11.27 3.36
C VAL A 568 -35.05 11.01 2.89
N LYS A 569 -35.93 12.02 2.90
CA LYS A 569 -37.32 11.91 2.43
C LYS A 569 -37.47 12.35 0.99
N THR A 570 -36.93 13.51 0.61
CA THR A 570 -37.10 14.09 -0.73
C THR A 570 -36.01 13.67 -1.70
N MET A 571 -34.84 13.20 -1.24
CA MET A 571 -33.62 12.99 -2.02
C MET A 571 -33.09 14.27 -2.70
N GLU A 572 -33.66 15.43 -2.40
CA GLU A 572 -33.15 16.73 -2.83
C GLU A 572 -32.02 17.19 -1.90
N ILE A 573 -31.19 18.12 -2.37
CA ILE A 573 -30.08 18.64 -1.57
C ILE A 573 -30.60 19.45 -0.39
N VAL A 574 -30.12 19.13 0.80
CA VAL A 574 -30.44 19.82 2.03
C VAL A 574 -29.75 21.17 2.04
N THR A 575 -30.54 22.24 2.18
CA THR A 575 -30.08 23.61 2.27
C THR A 575 -29.97 24.09 3.72
N ARG A 576 -30.93 23.68 4.55
CA ARG A 576 -30.97 23.99 5.97
C ARG A 576 -31.01 22.68 6.76
N PRO A 577 -29.87 22.08 7.09
CA PRO A 577 -29.83 20.73 7.64
C PRO A 577 -30.40 20.62 9.06
N VAL A 578 -31.23 19.60 9.24
CA VAL A 578 -31.66 19.06 10.53
C VAL A 578 -31.26 17.60 10.57
N LEU A 579 -30.48 17.23 11.58
CA LEU A 579 -30.15 15.82 11.81
C LEU A 579 -31.30 15.16 12.56
N THR A 580 -31.83 14.07 11.99
CA THR A 580 -32.95 13.32 12.58
C THR A 580 -32.57 11.86 12.86
N ASN A 581 -33.42 11.14 13.59
CA ASN A 581 -33.34 9.69 13.83
C ASN A 581 -33.24 8.82 12.56
N VAL A 582 -33.58 9.37 11.38
CA VAL A 582 -33.51 8.66 10.09
C VAL A 582 -32.46 9.24 9.13
N GLY A 583 -31.74 10.30 9.51
CA GLY A 583 -30.73 10.95 8.68
C GLY A 583 -30.93 12.47 8.54
N LEU A 584 -30.24 13.07 7.57
CA LEU A 584 -30.33 14.50 7.28
C LEU A 584 -31.67 14.81 6.59
N VAL A 585 -32.37 15.84 7.06
CA VAL A 585 -33.62 16.35 6.50
C VAL A 585 -33.49 17.87 6.38
N ASP A 586 -34.06 18.47 5.34
CA ASP A 586 -34.12 19.92 5.25
C ASP A 586 -35.09 20.49 6.30
N ARG A 587 -34.74 21.61 6.92
CA ARG A 587 -35.50 22.22 8.00
C ARG A 587 -36.95 22.45 7.61
N ALA A 588 -37.21 22.85 6.36
CA ALA A 588 -38.57 23.07 5.90
C ALA A 588 -39.36 21.75 5.82
N VAL A 589 -38.74 20.66 5.37
CA VAL A 589 -39.34 19.32 5.36
C VAL A 589 -39.60 18.84 6.79
N PHE A 590 -38.62 19.00 7.67
CA PHE A 590 -38.73 18.65 9.09
C PHE A 590 -39.86 19.41 9.79
N ASP A 591 -39.89 20.75 9.63
CA ASP A 591 -40.91 21.60 10.22
C ASP A 591 -42.30 21.26 9.65
N VAL A 592 -42.42 20.89 8.37
CA VAL A 592 -43.69 20.40 7.82
C VAL A 592 -44.14 19.13 8.54
N PHE A 593 -43.30 18.11 8.67
CA PHE A 593 -43.72 16.88 9.34
C PHE A 593 -43.95 17.03 10.85
N LYS A 594 -43.28 18.00 11.51
CA LYS A 594 -43.42 18.30 12.95
C LYS A 594 -44.56 19.26 13.28
N VAL A 595 -44.82 20.28 12.47
CA VAL A 595 -45.91 21.25 12.67
C VAL A 595 -47.25 20.65 12.23
N PHE A 596 -47.26 19.87 11.14
CA PHE A 596 -48.51 19.24 10.65
C PHE A 596 -48.90 17.95 11.40
N SER A 597 -48.01 17.38 12.24
CA SER A 597 -48.41 16.35 13.20
C SER A 597 -49.33 16.91 14.29
N ASP A 598 -49.17 18.19 14.66
CA ASP A 598 -50.04 18.88 15.61
C ASP A 598 -51.32 19.41 14.96
N SER A 599 -51.28 19.76 13.66
CA SER A 599 -52.37 20.43 12.94
C SER A 599 -53.36 19.50 12.18
N GLN A 600 -53.58 18.25 12.64
CA GLN A 600 -54.52 17.24 12.10
C GLN A 600 -54.31 16.73 10.65
N LEU A 601 -53.45 17.33 9.83
CA LEU A 601 -53.34 17.03 8.39
C LEU A 601 -52.40 15.87 8.05
N LEU A 602 -51.26 15.72 8.73
CA LEU A 602 -50.35 14.57 8.56
C LEU A 602 -50.27 13.72 9.84
N LYS A 603 -51.21 13.97 10.76
CA LYS A 603 -51.31 13.29 12.05
C LYS A 603 -51.45 11.79 11.82
N HIS A 604 -50.63 11.01 12.53
CA HIS A 604 -50.59 9.54 12.43
C HIS A 604 -50.12 8.98 11.08
N SER A 605 -49.51 9.77 10.19
CA SER A 605 -48.83 9.22 9.02
C SER A 605 -47.71 8.25 9.47
N PRO A 606 -47.57 7.05 8.89
CA PRO A 606 -46.56 6.08 9.32
C PRO A 606 -45.11 6.58 9.23
N SER A 607 -44.89 7.68 8.50
CA SER A 607 -43.58 8.23 8.17
C SER A 607 -43.21 9.50 8.95
N CYS A 608 -44.05 9.96 9.88
CA CYS A 608 -43.90 11.28 10.53
C CYS A 608 -43.09 11.32 11.83
N ASN A 609 -42.49 10.21 12.27
CA ASN A 609 -41.65 10.20 13.48
C ASN A 609 -40.22 10.64 13.17
N LEU A 610 -40.07 11.93 12.82
CA LEU A 610 -38.77 12.60 12.75
C LEU A 610 -38.46 13.24 14.10
N GLU A 611 -37.43 12.74 14.77
CA GLU A 611 -36.92 13.33 16.01
C GLU A 611 -35.61 14.06 15.73
N GLU A 612 -35.52 15.33 16.15
CA GLU A 612 -34.29 16.13 16.01
C GLU A 612 -33.22 15.64 16.99
N LEU A 613 -32.11 15.14 16.46
CA LEU A 613 -30.98 14.66 17.25
C LEU A 613 -30.04 15.82 17.57
N ARG A 614 -30.06 16.30 18.82
CA ARG A 614 -29.27 17.47 19.22
C ARG A 614 -27.83 17.15 19.65
N GLU A 615 -27.57 15.96 20.19
CA GLU A 615 -26.32 15.68 20.93
C GLU A 615 -25.50 14.49 20.39
N SER A 616 -26.12 13.46 19.79
CA SER A 616 -25.45 12.18 19.52
C SER A 616 -24.45 12.16 18.35
N ASN A 617 -24.37 13.21 17.51
CA ASN A 617 -23.53 13.24 16.30
C ASN A 617 -23.18 14.68 15.85
N SER A 618 -22.63 15.48 16.75
CA SER A 618 -22.43 16.92 16.50
C SER A 618 -21.62 17.26 15.24
N SER A 619 -20.57 16.48 14.93
CA SER A 619 -19.73 16.70 13.74
C SER A 619 -20.51 16.61 12.42
N LYS A 620 -21.45 15.66 12.28
CA LYS A 620 -22.23 15.50 11.03
C LYS A 620 -23.12 16.71 10.75
N LEU A 621 -23.80 17.20 11.78
CA LEU A 621 -24.65 18.37 11.67
C LEU A 621 -23.82 19.64 11.43
N ARG A 622 -22.71 19.84 12.16
CA ARG A 622 -21.78 20.95 11.92
C ARG A 622 -21.28 20.96 10.48
N VAL A 623 -20.76 19.83 9.99
CA VAL A 623 -20.24 19.72 8.62
C VAL A 623 -21.34 20.03 7.60
N ALA A 624 -22.56 19.53 7.78
CA ALA A 624 -23.67 19.85 6.91
C ALA A 624 -24.01 21.35 6.89
N LEU A 625 -23.98 22.01 8.06
CA LEU A 625 -24.21 23.45 8.19
C LEU A 625 -23.09 24.27 7.52
N LEU A 626 -21.84 23.86 7.72
CA LEU A 626 -20.66 24.57 7.21
C LEU A 626 -20.48 24.39 5.69
N TYR A 627 -20.75 23.22 5.11
CA TYR A 627 -20.65 23.04 3.66
C TYR A 627 -21.72 23.81 2.87
N GLY A 628 -22.87 24.09 3.48
CA GLY A 628 -24.02 24.81 2.90
C GLY A 628 -24.62 24.12 1.67
N GLY A 629 -25.95 24.02 1.60
CA GLY A 629 -26.62 23.21 0.57
C GLY A 629 -26.22 23.55 -0.86
N GLY A 630 -25.80 22.53 -1.60
CA GLY A 630 -25.40 22.62 -3.01
C GLY A 630 -24.63 21.39 -3.49
N LEU A 631 -24.07 20.61 -2.56
CA LEU A 631 -23.38 19.34 -2.83
C LEU A 631 -24.25 18.15 -2.44
N ARG A 632 -23.99 16.99 -3.06
CA ARG A 632 -24.66 15.72 -2.72
C ARG A 632 -24.00 14.98 -1.57
N GLU A 633 -22.71 15.19 -1.39
CA GLU A 633 -21.90 14.59 -0.33
C GLU A 633 -20.94 15.65 0.20
N ALA A 634 -20.71 15.64 1.51
CA ALA A 634 -19.78 16.55 2.19
C ALA A 634 -18.67 15.73 2.87
N PRO A 635 -17.46 15.66 2.28
CA PRO A 635 -16.33 14.97 2.88
C PRO A 635 -15.74 15.77 4.03
N TYR A 636 -15.41 15.13 5.15
CA TYR A 636 -14.82 15.80 6.31
C TYR A 636 -13.94 14.86 7.13
N TYR A 637 -13.06 15.47 7.93
CA TYR A 637 -12.29 14.78 8.94
C TYR A 637 -12.90 14.97 10.33
N GLN A 638 -12.91 13.92 11.16
CA GLN A 638 -13.13 14.08 12.60
C GLN A 638 -11.88 14.69 13.24
N GLY A 639 -11.84 16.02 13.33
CA GLY A 639 -10.62 16.78 13.59
C GLY A 639 -9.97 16.46 14.94
N HIS A 640 -10.78 16.31 16.00
CA HIS A 640 -10.28 16.03 17.35
C HIS A 640 -9.67 14.63 17.49
N LEU A 641 -10.26 13.60 16.87
CA LEU A 641 -9.72 12.24 16.87
C LEU A 641 -8.46 12.14 16.03
N LEU A 642 -8.45 12.77 14.85
CA LEU A 642 -7.25 12.83 14.01
C LEU A 642 -6.12 13.55 14.76
N ALA A 643 -6.40 14.69 15.39
CA ALA A 643 -5.41 15.42 16.18
C ALA A 643 -4.91 14.61 17.39
N ALA A 644 -5.78 13.89 18.10
CA ALA A 644 -5.39 13.00 19.20
C ALA A 644 -4.46 11.88 18.73
N LYS A 645 -4.85 11.14 17.68
CA LYS A 645 -4.03 10.07 17.09
C LYS A 645 -2.68 10.57 16.56
N LEU A 646 -2.64 11.79 16.01
CA LEU A 646 -1.40 12.42 15.57
C LEU A 646 -0.53 12.91 16.73
N ARG A 647 -1.10 13.31 17.86
CA ARG A 647 -0.36 13.64 19.10
C ARG A 647 0.24 12.39 19.75
N ASP A 648 -0.53 11.31 19.82
CA ASP A 648 -0.06 10.01 20.35
C ASP A 648 1.11 9.47 19.51
N ALA A 649 1.06 9.66 18.19
CA ALA A 649 2.15 9.30 17.28
C ALA A 649 3.37 10.24 17.35
N ARG A 650 3.21 11.48 17.87
CA ARG A 650 4.26 12.51 17.96
C ARG A 650 5.09 12.45 19.24
N GLY A 651 4.86 11.47 20.12
CA GLY A 651 5.69 11.23 21.31
C GLY A 651 7.11 10.74 21.00
N SER A 652 7.91 11.46 20.20
CA SER A 652 9.40 11.55 20.24
C SER A 652 10.09 12.17 19.02
N ARG A 653 9.43 12.56 17.91
CA ARG A 653 10.15 13.15 16.74
C ARG A 653 9.37 14.27 16.06
N GLY A 654 10.05 15.39 15.77
CA GLY A 654 9.53 16.55 15.02
C GLY A 654 9.26 16.23 13.54
N ASN A 655 9.08 17.26 12.69
CA ASN A 655 8.94 17.08 11.24
C ASN A 655 10.08 16.16 10.73
N PRO A 656 9.77 14.98 10.15
CA PRO A 656 10.82 14.03 9.74
C PRO A 656 11.64 14.52 8.54
N PHE A 657 11.22 15.62 7.88
CA PHE A 657 11.86 16.15 6.69
C PHE A 657 12.47 17.53 6.97
N ASP A 658 13.79 17.66 6.80
CA ASP A 658 14.46 18.96 6.76
C ASP A 658 14.34 19.55 5.35
N MET A 659 13.45 20.54 5.20
CA MET A 659 13.20 21.22 3.92
C MET A 659 14.44 21.91 3.37
N LYS A 660 15.38 22.34 4.24
CA LYS A 660 16.63 22.97 3.81
C LYS A 660 17.60 21.95 3.23
N GLU A 661 17.63 20.74 3.77
CA GLU A 661 18.43 19.63 3.23
C GLU A 661 17.88 19.19 1.86
N LEU A 662 16.55 19.07 1.74
CA LEU A 662 15.88 18.75 0.47
C LEU A 662 16.10 19.84 -0.60
N ALA A 663 16.10 21.11 -0.20
CA ALA A 663 16.36 22.24 -1.11
C ALA A 663 17.83 22.34 -1.55
N ALA A 664 18.78 21.75 -0.80
CA ALA A 664 20.20 21.80 -1.12
C ALA A 664 20.56 20.97 -2.37
N ASP A 665 19.79 19.92 -2.67
CA ASP A 665 20.02 19.04 -3.82
C ASP A 665 18.74 18.76 -4.62
N ILE A 666 18.39 19.69 -5.50
CA ILE A 666 17.26 19.53 -6.44
C ILE A 666 17.51 18.38 -7.42
N SER A 667 18.77 18.09 -7.75
CA SER A 667 19.11 16.98 -8.66
C SER A 667 18.77 15.64 -8.00
N PHE A 668 19.00 15.52 -6.70
CA PHE A 668 18.53 14.39 -5.91
C PHE A 668 16.99 14.28 -5.97
N LEU A 669 16.23 15.35 -5.73
CA LEU A 669 14.76 15.34 -5.84
C LEU A 669 14.27 14.92 -7.24
N ALA A 670 14.94 15.38 -8.30
CA ALA A 670 14.67 14.95 -9.65
C ALA A 670 14.99 13.46 -9.86
N SER A 671 16.05 12.93 -9.24
CA SER A 671 16.41 11.51 -9.32
C SER A 671 15.39 10.61 -8.61
N LEU A 672 14.77 11.06 -7.50
CA LEU A 672 13.72 10.31 -6.80
C LEU A 672 12.51 10.05 -7.68
N CYS A 673 12.24 10.94 -8.64
CA CYS A 673 11.13 10.77 -9.57
C CYS A 673 11.30 9.55 -10.48
N GLU A 674 12.54 9.10 -10.78
CA GLU A 674 12.82 7.95 -11.67
C GLU A 674 12.22 6.63 -11.16
N GLY A 675 12.04 6.51 -9.84
CA GLY A 675 11.39 5.36 -9.20
C GLY A 675 9.86 5.46 -9.10
N THR A 676 9.25 6.51 -9.68
CA THR A 676 7.83 6.86 -9.53
C THR A 676 7.17 7.15 -10.88
N PRO A 677 5.83 7.17 -10.97
CA PRO A 677 5.12 7.60 -12.18
C PRO A 677 5.26 9.10 -12.53
N ALA A 678 5.94 9.92 -11.70
CA ALA A 678 6.22 11.33 -11.97
C ALA A 678 7.41 11.54 -12.95
N VAL A 679 7.81 10.50 -13.67
CA VAL A 679 8.80 10.56 -14.76
C VAL A 679 8.25 11.32 -15.97
N VAL A 680 9.10 12.12 -16.60
CA VAL A 680 8.79 12.76 -17.88
C VAL A 680 9.29 11.88 -19.02
N VAL A 681 8.38 11.48 -19.91
CA VAL A 681 8.69 10.69 -21.10
C VAL A 681 8.87 11.63 -22.28
N SER A 682 9.97 11.46 -23.01
CA SER A 682 10.20 12.22 -24.23
C SER A 682 9.14 11.88 -25.28
N PRO A 683 8.63 12.86 -26.06
CA PRO A 683 7.62 12.60 -27.09
C PRO A 683 7.97 11.45 -28.05
N ASN A 684 9.25 11.27 -28.38
CA ASN A 684 9.73 10.15 -29.21
C ASN A 684 9.55 8.75 -28.60
N GLN A 685 9.40 8.68 -27.28
CA GLN A 685 9.29 7.43 -26.51
C GLN A 685 7.85 7.11 -26.09
N LEU A 686 6.88 7.96 -26.43
CA LEU A 686 5.45 7.73 -26.15
C LEU A 686 4.90 6.39 -26.64
N PRO A 687 5.34 5.79 -27.78
CA PRO A 687 4.92 4.44 -28.18
C PRO A 687 5.21 3.35 -27.14
N ARG A 688 6.16 3.57 -26.22
CA ARG A 688 6.56 2.61 -25.18
C ARG A 688 6.09 3.03 -23.78
N ALA A 689 5.42 4.17 -23.66
CA ALA A 689 5.00 4.74 -22.40
C ALA A 689 3.66 4.14 -21.96
N LYS A 690 3.50 3.86 -20.66
CA LYS A 690 2.19 3.54 -20.08
C LYS A 690 1.42 4.85 -19.90
N ALA A 691 0.18 4.89 -20.36
CA ALA A 691 -0.70 6.04 -20.13
C ALA A 691 -1.46 5.89 -18.80
N PRO A 692 -1.72 6.99 -18.06
CA PRO A 692 -1.23 8.33 -18.31
C PRO A 692 0.23 8.53 -17.85
N SER A 693 1.01 9.31 -18.61
CA SER A 693 2.40 9.68 -18.24
C SER A 693 2.70 11.13 -18.61
N LEU A 694 3.67 11.74 -17.91
CA LEU A 694 4.08 13.12 -18.19
C LEU A 694 4.91 13.18 -19.47
N THR A 695 4.72 14.23 -20.26
CA THR A 695 5.51 14.54 -21.46
C THR A 695 5.57 16.06 -21.68
N LEU A 696 6.20 16.51 -22.76
CA LEU A 696 6.23 17.93 -23.14
C LEU A 696 5.38 18.19 -24.38
N ASP A 697 4.65 19.31 -24.39
CA ASP A 697 3.96 19.81 -25.58
C ASP A 697 4.89 20.60 -26.52
N ARG A 698 4.37 21.04 -27.67
CA ARG A 698 5.11 21.86 -28.65
C ARG A 698 5.69 23.16 -28.11
N ASN A 699 5.13 23.69 -27.01
CA ASN A 699 5.59 24.92 -26.38
C ASN A 699 6.57 24.64 -25.23
N GLY A 700 6.94 23.36 -25.01
CA GLY A 700 7.78 22.94 -23.90
C GLY A 700 7.07 22.93 -22.55
N ASN A 701 5.75 23.05 -22.49
CA ASN A 701 5.03 22.93 -21.22
C ASN A 701 4.79 21.45 -20.89
N LEU A 702 4.79 21.13 -19.60
CA LEU A 702 4.43 19.78 -19.14
C LEU A 702 2.98 19.48 -19.53
N ALA A 703 2.80 18.32 -20.15
CA ALA A 703 1.55 17.81 -20.66
C ALA A 703 1.39 16.33 -20.27
N VAL A 704 0.21 15.76 -20.52
CA VAL A 704 -0.08 14.37 -20.12
C VAL A 704 -0.38 13.54 -21.36
N TYR A 705 0.44 12.53 -21.62
CA TYR A 705 0.11 11.50 -22.61
C TYR A 705 -1.04 10.65 -22.10
N THR A 706 -2.14 10.59 -22.84
CA THR A 706 -3.38 9.91 -22.42
C THR A 706 -3.59 8.57 -23.09
N GLY A 707 -2.73 8.21 -24.06
CA GLY A 707 -2.72 6.93 -24.73
C GLY A 707 -2.87 7.06 -26.25
N HIS A 708 -3.22 5.96 -26.90
CA HIS A 708 -3.45 5.94 -28.34
C HIS A 708 -4.85 6.45 -28.68
N ALA A 709 -4.91 7.37 -29.65
CA ALA A 709 -6.17 7.88 -30.15
C ALA A 709 -6.85 6.87 -31.10
N PRO A 710 -8.14 6.56 -30.90
CA PRO A 710 -8.87 5.67 -31.80
C PRO A 710 -9.00 6.32 -33.20
N CYS A 711 -8.65 5.57 -34.25
CA CYS A 711 -8.79 5.98 -35.65
C CYS A 711 -7.98 7.23 -36.06
N ALA A 712 -6.81 7.45 -35.46
CA ALA A 712 -5.90 8.53 -35.84
C ALA A 712 -5.30 8.36 -37.25
N ARG A 713 -4.94 9.49 -37.89
CA ARG A 713 -4.15 9.49 -39.13
C ARG A 713 -2.75 8.93 -38.84
N PRO A 714 -2.10 8.24 -39.79
CA PRO A 714 -0.72 7.78 -39.63
C PRO A 714 0.20 8.93 -39.18
N GLY A 715 0.95 8.73 -38.10
CA GLY A 715 1.83 9.74 -37.51
C GLY A 715 1.17 10.66 -36.46
N ARG A 716 -0.15 10.55 -36.21
CA ARG A 716 -0.86 11.30 -35.14
C ARG A 716 -1.58 10.39 -34.16
N GLU A 717 -0.96 9.30 -33.78
CA GLU A 717 -1.59 8.23 -33.00
C GLU A 717 -1.58 8.49 -31.49
N HIS A 718 -0.80 9.46 -31.03
CA HIS A 718 -0.60 9.75 -29.61
C HIS A 718 -1.47 10.93 -29.16
N ALA A 719 -2.41 10.66 -28.25
CA ALA A 719 -3.23 11.69 -27.63
C ALA A 719 -2.49 12.32 -26.45
N VAL A 720 -2.37 13.64 -26.46
CA VAL A 720 -1.73 14.43 -25.39
C VAL A 720 -2.71 15.50 -24.92
N PHE A 721 -2.90 15.55 -23.61
CA PHE A 721 -3.70 16.58 -22.95
C PHE A 721 -2.83 17.76 -22.53
N HIS A 722 -3.29 18.96 -22.87
CA HIS A 722 -2.63 20.23 -22.62
C HIS A 722 -3.33 20.99 -21.48
N PRO A 723 -2.76 21.00 -20.26
CA PRO A 723 -3.45 21.55 -19.09
C PRO A 723 -3.84 23.02 -19.24
N LEU A 724 -3.00 23.86 -19.86
CA LEU A 724 -3.29 25.29 -20.03
C LEU A 724 -4.50 25.58 -20.92
N SER A 725 -4.80 24.70 -21.87
CA SER A 725 -5.95 24.86 -22.78
C SER A 725 -7.14 23.98 -22.42
N GLY A 726 -6.92 22.94 -21.61
CA GLY A 726 -7.90 21.88 -21.35
C GLY A 726 -8.18 20.97 -22.55
N LEU A 727 -7.48 21.14 -23.68
CA LEU A 727 -7.70 20.37 -24.90
C LEU A 727 -6.83 19.12 -24.93
N GLU A 728 -7.35 18.08 -25.57
CA GLU A 728 -6.60 16.89 -25.95
C GLU A 728 -6.32 16.93 -27.45
N GLU A 729 -5.05 16.83 -27.83
CA GLU A 729 -4.58 16.89 -29.22
C GLU A 729 -3.85 15.60 -29.59
N ASN A 730 -4.08 15.13 -30.82
CA ASN A 730 -3.33 14.04 -31.41
C ASN A 730 -2.07 14.59 -32.07
N ILE A 731 -0.91 14.33 -31.45
CA ILE A 731 0.35 14.98 -31.83
C ILE A 731 1.14 14.15 -32.85
N ASP A 732 1.84 14.86 -33.73
CA ASP A 732 2.94 14.31 -34.51
C ASP A 732 4.23 14.50 -33.73
N VAL A 733 4.75 13.38 -33.23
CA VAL A 733 5.94 13.32 -32.39
C VAL A 733 7.16 13.96 -33.05
N THR A 734 7.32 13.82 -34.37
CA THR A 734 8.46 14.37 -35.11
C THR A 734 8.44 15.90 -35.09
N ILE A 735 7.26 16.47 -35.34
CA ILE A 735 7.05 17.93 -35.36
C ILE A 735 7.28 18.51 -33.96
N VAL A 736 6.70 17.87 -32.93
CA VAL A 736 6.86 18.31 -31.53
C VAL A 736 8.33 18.28 -31.11
N MET A 737 9.06 17.21 -31.44
CA MET A 737 10.49 17.11 -31.12
C MET A 737 11.34 18.19 -31.81
N GLN A 738 11.03 18.54 -33.07
CA GLN A 738 11.72 19.62 -33.78
C GLN A 738 11.50 20.98 -33.11
N GLN A 739 10.28 21.25 -32.62
CA GLN A 739 9.94 22.49 -31.92
C GLN A 739 10.53 22.57 -30.51
N LEU A 740 10.67 21.42 -29.83
CA LEU A 740 11.23 21.33 -28.49
C LEU A 740 12.75 21.55 -28.42
N GLY A 741 13.49 21.23 -29.49
CA GLY A 741 14.96 21.28 -29.50
C GLY A 741 15.55 22.59 -28.95
N PRO A 742 15.20 23.77 -29.50
CA PRO A 742 15.68 25.06 -29.00
C PRO A 742 15.28 25.36 -27.55
N ILE A 743 14.08 24.93 -27.13
CA ILE A 743 13.54 25.18 -25.79
C ILE A 743 14.32 24.38 -24.74
N ILE A 744 14.56 23.09 -25.01
CA ILE A 744 15.31 22.21 -24.12
C ILE A 744 16.75 22.72 -23.95
N GLU A 745 17.38 23.19 -25.04
CA GLU A 745 18.74 23.71 -24.98
C GLU A 745 18.84 25.00 -24.15
N GLY A 746 17.87 25.91 -24.30
CA GLY A 746 17.77 27.09 -23.43
C GLY A 746 17.63 26.72 -21.95
N ARG A 747 16.85 25.69 -21.63
CA ARG A 747 16.66 25.20 -20.25
C ARG A 747 17.88 24.52 -19.64
N LYS A 748 18.75 23.93 -20.46
CA LYS A 748 20.03 23.40 -19.98
C LYS A 748 21.00 24.53 -19.66
N GLN A 749 20.99 25.60 -20.46
CA GLN A 749 21.85 26.76 -20.25
C GLN A 749 21.49 27.53 -18.97
N ASP A 750 20.19 27.63 -18.64
CA ASP A 750 19.73 28.28 -17.41
C ASP A 750 19.59 27.32 -16.20
N GLY A 751 19.81 26.02 -16.40
CA GLY A 751 19.74 24.98 -15.36
C GLY A 751 18.31 24.55 -14.97
N THR A 752 17.27 25.12 -15.57
CA THR A 752 15.86 24.83 -15.23
C THR A 752 15.35 23.54 -15.88
N ASN A 753 16.19 22.84 -16.66
CA ASN A 753 15.87 21.52 -17.20
C ASN A 753 15.66 20.46 -16.10
N VAL A 754 16.17 20.68 -14.89
CA VAL A 754 15.98 19.76 -13.74
C VAL A 754 14.50 19.49 -13.42
N PHE A 755 13.63 20.46 -13.69
CA PHE A 755 12.19 20.36 -13.45
C PHE A 755 11.50 19.36 -14.38
N ASP A 756 12.04 19.10 -15.58
CA ASP A 756 11.39 18.34 -16.64
C ASP A 756 12.36 17.40 -17.39
N LEU A 757 13.40 16.93 -16.69
CA LEU A 757 14.34 15.91 -17.19
C LEU A 757 13.61 14.66 -17.69
N PHE A 758 13.89 14.28 -18.94
CA PHE A 758 13.39 13.03 -19.50
C PHE A 758 13.98 11.81 -18.80
N SER A 759 13.17 10.82 -18.49
CA SER A 759 13.58 9.65 -17.72
C SER A 759 14.70 8.84 -18.38
N ALA A 760 15.71 8.50 -17.58
CA ALA A 760 16.85 7.68 -17.99
C ALA A 760 16.44 6.25 -18.39
N THR A 761 15.34 5.74 -17.81
CA THR A 761 14.76 4.42 -18.12
C THR A 761 14.43 4.29 -19.61
N TYR A 762 14.00 5.38 -20.24
CA TYR A 762 13.67 5.40 -21.66
C TYR A 762 14.86 5.81 -22.55
N ARG A 763 15.84 6.57 -22.03
CA ARG A 763 17.06 6.97 -22.78
C ARG A 763 17.93 5.81 -23.25
N ARG A 764 17.96 4.66 -22.55
CA ARG A 764 18.93 3.58 -22.83
C ARG A 764 18.60 2.70 -24.04
N LYS A 765 17.41 2.79 -24.63
CA LYS A 765 17.01 1.91 -25.76
C LYS A 765 16.77 2.60 -27.10
N GLU A 766 16.84 3.94 -27.17
CA GLU A 766 16.73 4.68 -28.43
C GLU A 766 17.66 5.89 -28.44
N THR A 767 18.90 5.68 -28.89
CA THR A 767 19.66 6.71 -29.61
C THR A 767 20.67 5.98 -30.49
N PHE A 768 20.52 6.09 -31.81
CA PHE A 768 21.72 6.20 -32.64
C PHE A 768 22.44 7.48 -32.16
N PRO A 769 23.76 7.43 -31.91
CA PRO A 769 24.46 8.53 -31.26
C PRO A 769 24.41 9.80 -32.12
N THR A 770 23.89 10.90 -31.55
CA THR A 770 23.81 12.23 -32.21
C THR A 770 25.15 12.96 -32.21
N GLU A 771 26.08 12.56 -31.34
CA GLU A 771 27.48 12.90 -31.40
C GLU A 771 28.29 11.61 -31.32
N MET A 772 29.23 11.45 -32.25
CA MET A 772 30.24 10.42 -32.12
C MET A 772 31.39 11.00 -31.31
N LEU A 773 31.35 10.80 -29.99
CA LEU A 773 32.55 10.83 -29.17
C LEU A 773 33.39 9.62 -29.58
N MET A 774 34.14 9.80 -30.65
CA MET A 774 35.16 8.86 -31.07
C MET A 774 36.33 9.03 -30.12
N PHE A 775 36.29 8.27 -29.02
CA PHE A 775 37.51 7.98 -28.28
C PHE A 775 38.37 7.14 -29.22
N CYS A 776 39.25 7.79 -29.98
CA CYS A 776 40.44 7.15 -30.49
C CYS A 776 41.32 6.85 -29.28
N VAL A 777 40.92 5.85 -28.50
CA VAL A 777 41.84 5.23 -27.57
C VAL A 777 42.78 4.44 -28.45
N ASP A 778 43.97 4.98 -28.62
CA ASP A 778 45.07 4.21 -29.13
C ASP A 778 45.31 3.05 -28.14
N CYS A 779 44.71 1.90 -28.42
CA CYS A 779 44.89 0.68 -27.63
C CYS A 779 46.23 0.01 -27.94
N SER A 780 47.05 0.60 -28.83
CA SER A 780 48.36 0.05 -29.13
C SER A 780 49.26 0.10 -27.90
N GLN A 781 50.26 -0.78 -27.92
CA GLN A 781 51.24 -0.97 -26.83
C GLN A 781 51.88 0.33 -26.31
N SER A 782 51.91 1.42 -27.10
CA SER A 782 52.51 2.71 -26.71
C SER A 782 51.75 3.46 -25.60
N MET A 783 50.49 3.12 -25.34
CA MET A 783 49.68 3.75 -24.28
C MET A 783 49.75 3.01 -22.93
N ASN A 784 50.56 1.94 -22.82
CA ASN A 784 50.71 1.13 -21.61
C ASN A 784 51.57 1.78 -20.50
N ARG A 785 51.79 3.10 -20.56
CA ARG A 785 52.37 3.87 -19.45
C ARG A 785 51.31 4.80 -18.89
N GLY A 786 51.11 4.73 -17.57
CA GLY A 786 50.16 5.58 -16.86
C GLY A 786 50.39 7.07 -17.15
N THR A 787 49.30 7.80 -17.33
CA THR A 787 49.32 9.23 -17.64
C THR A 787 50.02 10.03 -16.53
N THR A 788 50.83 11.02 -16.92
CA THR A 788 51.65 11.89 -16.05
C THR A 788 50.86 12.94 -15.25
N PHE A 789 49.57 12.73 -14.99
CA PHE A 789 48.77 13.60 -14.13
C PHE A 789 49.00 13.22 -12.66
N TYR A 790 49.99 13.85 -12.05
CA TYR A 790 50.38 13.61 -10.65
C TYR A 790 49.29 14.00 -9.62
N GLU A 791 48.30 14.79 -10.02
CA GLU A 791 47.25 15.34 -9.13
C GLU A 791 46.03 14.41 -8.94
N LEU A 792 45.92 13.33 -9.73
CA LEU A 792 44.84 12.34 -9.68
C LEU A 792 45.27 10.97 -9.15
N LYS A 793 46.54 10.83 -8.75
CA LYS A 793 46.93 9.69 -7.91
C LYS A 793 46.47 10.00 -6.50
N ASN A 794 45.30 9.46 -6.13
CA ASN A 794 45.01 9.15 -4.72
C ASN A 794 46.30 8.56 -4.14
N GLU A 795 46.79 9.13 -3.05
CA GLU A 795 47.95 8.60 -2.35
C GLU A 795 47.74 7.09 -2.22
N VAL A 796 48.57 6.32 -2.93
CA VAL A 796 48.65 4.89 -2.70
C VAL A 796 49.27 4.80 -1.32
N GLU A 797 48.44 4.77 -0.28
CA GLU A 797 48.86 4.31 1.03
C GLU A 797 49.52 2.95 0.78
N TYR A 798 50.83 2.90 0.96
CA TYR A 798 51.53 1.61 1.01
C TYR A 798 50.80 0.79 2.07
N PRO A 799 50.30 -0.41 1.73
CA PRO A 799 49.51 -1.19 2.67
C PRO A 799 50.31 -1.34 3.97
N ARG A 800 49.76 -0.83 5.08
CA ARG A 800 50.34 -1.13 6.38
C ARG A 800 50.33 -2.66 6.53
N PRO A 801 51.43 -3.28 6.99
CA PRO A 801 51.42 -4.71 7.29
C PRO A 801 50.21 -5.02 8.18
N ILE A 802 49.40 -6.01 7.79
CA ILE A 802 48.29 -6.49 8.62
C ILE A 802 48.93 -7.09 9.88
N ASP A 803 48.35 -6.79 11.04
CA ASP A 803 48.81 -7.36 12.31
C ASP A 803 48.73 -8.89 12.27
N GLU A 804 49.84 -9.59 12.54
CA GLU A 804 49.92 -11.06 12.52
C GLU A 804 48.94 -11.70 13.51
N SER A 805 48.55 -10.99 14.57
CA SER A 805 47.53 -11.42 15.53
C SER A 805 46.17 -11.72 14.87
N LEU A 806 45.86 -11.07 13.74
CA LEU A 806 44.63 -11.28 12.97
C LEU A 806 44.65 -12.56 12.13
N LEU A 807 45.75 -13.31 12.11
CA LEU A 807 45.87 -14.63 11.46
C LEU A 807 45.86 -15.79 12.48
N GLU A 808 45.82 -15.49 13.78
CA GLU A 808 45.82 -16.48 14.84
C GLU A 808 44.42 -17.11 15.01
N TYR A 809 44.39 -18.44 15.20
CA TYR A 809 43.20 -19.23 15.47
C TYR A 809 43.57 -20.30 16.50
N ASP A 810 42.67 -20.60 17.42
CA ASP A 810 42.86 -21.67 18.40
C ASP A 810 42.85 -23.02 17.68
N ASP A 811 44.04 -23.57 17.45
CA ASP A 811 44.23 -24.77 16.65
C ASP A 811 43.95 -26.05 17.44
N SER A 812 43.65 -25.95 18.73
CA SER A 812 43.55 -27.08 19.67
C SER A 812 42.57 -28.16 19.22
N ASP A 813 41.43 -27.77 18.62
CA ASP A 813 40.34 -28.66 18.20
C ASP A 813 40.47 -29.22 16.77
N ILE A 814 41.51 -28.87 16.00
CA ILE A 814 41.63 -29.30 14.59
C ILE A 814 42.28 -30.68 14.49
N THR A 815 41.52 -31.68 14.04
CA THR A 815 42.02 -33.04 13.88
C THR A 815 42.67 -33.28 12.51
N PHE A 816 43.54 -34.29 12.42
CA PHE A 816 44.15 -34.71 11.16
C PHE A 816 43.08 -35.21 10.15
N GLU A 817 42.07 -35.94 10.63
CA GLU A 817 40.99 -36.47 9.78
C GLU A 817 40.12 -35.36 9.19
N ASP A 818 39.91 -34.24 9.89
CA ASP A 818 39.20 -33.07 9.34
C ASP A 818 39.94 -32.50 8.13
N MET A 819 41.27 -32.36 8.24
CA MET A 819 42.11 -31.82 7.16
C MET A 819 42.27 -32.80 6.00
N LYS A 820 42.32 -34.11 6.28
CA LYS A 820 42.31 -35.16 5.27
C LYS A 820 40.99 -35.13 4.47
N SER A 821 39.86 -35.05 5.17
CA SER A 821 38.54 -34.93 4.53
C SER A 821 38.45 -33.68 3.65
N TRP A 822 38.92 -32.53 4.14
CA TRP A 822 38.95 -31.29 3.36
C TRP A 822 39.80 -31.43 2.08
N LEU A 823 41.02 -31.99 2.16
CA LEU A 823 41.86 -32.22 1.00
C LEU A 823 41.20 -33.16 -0.01
N CYS A 824 40.63 -34.29 0.43
CA CYS A 824 39.99 -35.27 -0.44
C CYS A 824 38.83 -34.68 -1.26
N HIS A 825 38.07 -33.76 -0.66
CA HIS A 825 36.92 -33.12 -1.30
C HIS A 825 37.29 -31.85 -2.07
N HIS A 826 38.56 -31.44 -2.07
CA HIS A 826 39.01 -30.27 -2.82
C HIS A 826 38.96 -30.53 -4.33
N GLU A 827 38.52 -29.54 -5.10
CA GLU A 827 38.37 -29.65 -6.57
C GLU A 827 39.66 -30.06 -7.31
N CYS A 828 40.81 -29.77 -6.71
CA CYS A 828 42.13 -30.01 -7.29
C CYS A 828 42.77 -31.32 -6.80
N PHE A 829 42.13 -32.08 -5.89
CA PHE A 829 42.74 -33.23 -5.22
C PHE A 829 43.31 -34.26 -6.20
N ASN A 830 42.52 -34.64 -7.21
CA ASN A 830 42.97 -35.58 -8.25
C ASN A 830 44.15 -35.03 -9.07
N ASP A 831 44.21 -33.72 -9.29
CA ASP A 831 45.31 -33.10 -10.02
C ASP A 831 46.58 -32.99 -9.17
N MET A 832 46.44 -32.83 -7.84
CA MET A 832 47.55 -32.93 -6.87
C MET A 832 48.16 -34.33 -6.90
N LEU A 833 47.33 -35.37 -6.76
CA LEU A 833 47.79 -36.76 -6.79
C LEU A 833 48.45 -37.10 -8.13
N GLY A 834 47.88 -36.63 -9.23
CA GLY A 834 48.44 -36.83 -10.56
C GLY A 834 49.81 -36.17 -10.72
N THR A 835 50.00 -34.99 -10.15
CA THR A 835 51.30 -34.30 -10.15
C THR A 835 52.36 -35.13 -9.39
N LEU A 836 51.98 -35.73 -8.26
CA LEU A 836 52.87 -36.59 -7.47
C LEU A 836 53.19 -37.92 -8.17
N LEU A 837 52.24 -38.52 -8.89
CA LEU A 837 52.43 -39.80 -9.57
C LEU A 837 53.43 -39.72 -10.73
N TYR A 838 53.47 -38.61 -11.47
CA TYR A 838 54.30 -38.48 -12.68
C TYR A 838 55.74 -37.99 -12.43
N ASP A 839 56.07 -37.49 -11.23
CA ASP A 839 57.44 -37.08 -10.88
C ASP A 839 58.22 -38.26 -10.27
N ALA A 840 59.37 -38.62 -10.86
CA ALA A 840 60.08 -39.85 -10.50
C ALA A 840 61.16 -39.70 -9.41
N SER A 841 61.42 -38.50 -8.89
CA SER A 841 62.62 -38.26 -8.05
C SER A 841 62.37 -37.86 -6.58
N GLU A 842 61.38 -37.03 -6.26
CA GLU A 842 61.27 -36.43 -4.90
C GLU A 842 59.81 -36.24 -4.41
N HIS A 843 59.02 -37.32 -4.34
CA HIS A 843 57.59 -37.31 -3.97
C HIS A 843 57.27 -36.57 -2.66
N GLY A 844 58.09 -36.74 -1.62
CA GLY A 844 57.90 -36.08 -0.33
C GLY A 844 58.08 -34.57 -0.41
N ALA A 845 59.13 -34.10 -1.09
CA ALA A 845 59.39 -32.66 -1.28
C ALA A 845 58.26 -32.02 -2.09
N ASN A 846 57.81 -32.67 -3.16
CA ASN A 846 56.69 -32.19 -3.97
C ASN A 846 55.36 -32.12 -3.20
N ALA A 847 55.08 -33.08 -2.30
CA ALA A 847 53.89 -33.03 -1.45
C ALA A 847 53.94 -31.86 -0.46
N HIS A 848 55.13 -31.56 0.08
CA HIS A 848 55.34 -30.38 0.92
C HIS A 848 55.18 -29.07 0.13
N ASP A 849 55.63 -29.00 -1.12
CA ASP A 849 55.45 -27.82 -1.97
C ASP A 849 53.96 -27.55 -2.27
N ILE A 850 53.16 -28.61 -2.50
CA ILE A 850 51.71 -28.49 -2.68
C ILE A 850 51.06 -27.92 -1.40
N LEU A 851 51.46 -28.37 -0.22
CA LEU A 851 50.91 -27.86 1.05
C LEU A 851 51.40 -26.44 1.35
N ALA A 852 52.66 -26.10 1.01
CA ALA A 852 53.20 -24.75 1.14
C ALA A 852 52.45 -23.76 0.25
N TYR A 853 52.06 -24.18 -0.96
CA TYR A 853 51.15 -23.42 -1.81
C TYR A 853 49.82 -23.15 -1.13
N TRP A 854 49.14 -24.18 -0.60
CA TRP A 854 47.86 -24.02 0.09
C TRP A 854 47.94 -23.09 1.31
N ILE A 855 49.00 -23.20 2.11
CA ILE A 855 49.25 -22.29 3.24
C ILE A 855 49.39 -20.85 2.75
N THR A 856 50.12 -20.63 1.65
CA THR A 856 50.38 -19.30 1.10
C THR A 856 49.11 -18.67 0.51
N VAL A 857 48.36 -19.45 -0.26
CA VAL A 857 47.15 -19.00 -0.93
C VAL A 857 46.02 -18.72 0.06
N THR A 858 45.80 -19.62 1.01
CA THR A 858 44.80 -19.43 2.08
C THR A 858 45.10 -18.18 2.91
N ARG A 859 46.39 -17.94 3.23
CA ARG A 859 46.81 -16.72 3.92
C ARG A 859 46.49 -15.46 3.10
N ARG A 860 46.85 -15.44 1.81
CA ARG A 860 46.58 -14.29 0.93
C ARG A 860 45.09 -14.02 0.77
N HIS A 861 44.26 -15.06 0.74
CA HIS A 861 42.80 -14.92 0.66
C HIS A 861 42.23 -14.27 1.94
N ILE A 862 42.68 -14.70 3.12
CA ILE A 862 42.29 -14.07 4.39
C ILE A 862 42.69 -12.59 4.41
N GLU A 863 43.93 -12.28 4.02
CA GLU A 863 44.41 -10.89 3.95
C GLU A 863 43.56 -10.04 2.99
N HIS A 864 43.16 -10.60 1.85
CA HIS A 864 42.31 -9.92 0.89
C HIS A 864 40.93 -9.59 1.47
N LEU A 865 40.26 -10.57 2.10
CA LEU A 865 38.94 -10.41 2.71
C LEU A 865 38.94 -9.40 3.87
N ILE A 866 39.99 -9.41 4.70
CA ILE A 866 40.16 -8.42 5.78
C ILE A 866 40.30 -7.00 5.20
N ARG A 867 41.07 -6.83 4.12
CA ARG A 867 41.24 -5.51 3.46
C ARG A 867 39.96 -5.03 2.81
N THR A 868 39.20 -5.89 2.14
CA THR A 868 37.90 -5.51 1.55
C THR A 868 36.87 -5.16 2.62
N GLN A 869 36.87 -5.85 3.77
CA GLN A 869 36.04 -5.49 4.92
C GLN A 869 36.40 -4.10 5.49
N HIS A 870 37.69 -3.77 5.57
CA HIS A 870 38.16 -2.46 6.06
C HIS A 870 37.90 -1.29 5.09
N ASN A 871 37.88 -1.54 3.78
CA ASN A 871 37.74 -0.51 2.75
C ASN A 871 36.28 -0.25 2.29
N ALA A 872 35.29 -0.94 2.86
CA ALA A 872 33.89 -0.76 2.50
C ALA A 872 33.33 0.57 3.06
N VAL A 873 33.10 1.56 2.20
CA VAL A 873 32.47 2.87 2.53
C VAL A 873 30.96 2.67 2.82
N PRO A 874 30.39 3.30 3.86
CA PRO A 874 29.04 3.03 4.36
C PRO A 874 27.93 3.66 3.51
N THR A 875 27.75 3.20 2.27
CA THR A 875 26.72 3.75 1.34
C THR A 875 25.82 2.70 0.68
N ALA A 876 25.85 1.43 1.11
CA ALA A 876 25.00 0.37 0.57
C ALA A 876 24.14 -0.33 1.65
N PRO A 877 22.82 -0.55 1.42
CA PRO A 877 21.90 -1.16 2.41
C PRO A 877 22.12 -2.66 2.70
N SER A 878 23.01 -3.33 1.98
CA SER A 878 23.25 -4.78 2.08
C SER A 878 24.37 -5.18 3.07
N LEU A 879 24.88 -4.22 3.85
CA LEU A 879 26.08 -4.40 4.68
C LEU A 879 25.97 -5.43 5.82
N PRO A 880 24.84 -5.58 6.56
CA PRO A 880 24.81 -6.51 7.70
C PRO A 880 24.97 -7.97 7.29
N HIS A 881 24.40 -8.35 6.14
CA HIS A 881 24.46 -9.72 5.62
C HIS A 881 25.82 -10.03 5.00
N PHE A 882 26.42 -9.06 4.28
CA PHE A 882 27.75 -9.21 3.69
C PHE A 882 28.86 -9.26 4.75
N GLN A 883 28.75 -8.47 5.82
CA GLN A 883 29.68 -8.50 6.96
C GLN A 883 29.56 -9.81 7.77
N ALA A 884 28.35 -10.34 7.94
CA ALA A 884 28.13 -11.62 8.61
C ALA A 884 28.69 -12.81 7.79
N SER A 885 28.43 -12.86 6.48
CA SER A 885 28.97 -13.91 5.59
C SER A 885 30.50 -13.85 5.51
N ALA A 886 31.06 -12.65 5.29
CA ALA A 886 32.52 -12.49 5.21
C ALA A 886 33.23 -12.85 6.53
N SER A 887 32.59 -12.57 7.68
CA SER A 887 33.14 -12.97 8.99
C SER A 887 33.16 -14.49 9.18
N VAL A 888 32.16 -15.22 8.67
CA VAL A 888 32.13 -16.69 8.72
C VAL A 888 33.19 -17.29 7.80
N ASP A 889 33.34 -16.76 6.58
CA ASP A 889 34.35 -17.21 5.61
C ASP A 889 35.78 -16.99 6.12
N ILE A 890 36.07 -15.85 6.76
CA ILE A 890 37.38 -15.57 7.37
C ILE A 890 37.71 -16.58 8.48
N GLN A 891 36.74 -16.94 9.33
CA GLN A 891 36.96 -17.91 10.41
C GLN A 891 37.24 -19.32 9.87
N LEU A 892 36.51 -19.74 8.83
CA LEU A 892 36.74 -21.02 8.17
C LEU A 892 38.15 -21.10 7.56
N LEU A 893 38.56 -20.05 6.84
CA LEU A 893 39.90 -20.00 6.22
C LEU A 893 41.01 -19.97 7.27
N ARG A 894 40.82 -19.26 8.40
CA ARG A 894 41.76 -19.27 9.53
C ARG A 894 41.92 -20.68 10.13
N ARG A 895 40.81 -21.42 10.29
CA ARG A 895 40.82 -22.82 10.74
C ARG A 895 41.59 -23.71 9.75
N ILE A 896 41.33 -23.58 8.44
CA ILE A 896 42.04 -24.34 7.40
C ILE A 896 43.54 -24.02 7.43
N LEU A 897 43.92 -22.74 7.53
CA LEU A 897 45.32 -22.30 7.58
C LEU A 897 46.04 -22.88 8.81
N ALA A 898 45.40 -22.88 9.98
CA ALA A 898 45.94 -23.48 11.19
C ALA A 898 46.12 -25.00 11.05
N GLY A 899 45.10 -25.69 10.50
CA GLY A 899 45.15 -27.13 10.26
C GLY A 899 46.24 -27.56 9.27
N LEU A 900 46.41 -26.80 8.17
CA LEU A 900 47.47 -27.03 7.18
C LEU A 900 48.87 -26.89 7.78
N LYS A 901 49.08 -25.91 8.67
CA LYS A 901 50.37 -25.71 9.37
C LYS A 901 50.63 -26.85 10.36
N ARG A 902 49.64 -27.16 11.21
CA ARG A 902 49.75 -28.16 12.29
C ARG A 902 49.99 -29.57 11.78
N HIS A 903 49.26 -29.99 10.74
CA HIS A 903 49.29 -31.35 10.21
C HIS A 903 50.12 -31.49 8.92
N SER A 904 50.95 -30.49 8.60
CA SER A 904 51.71 -30.42 7.33
C SER A 904 52.47 -31.72 6.98
N GLN A 905 53.18 -32.32 7.92
CA GLN A 905 53.91 -33.57 7.69
C GLN A 905 52.96 -34.75 7.39
N ALA A 906 51.94 -34.94 8.23
CA ALA A 906 51.01 -36.05 8.08
C ALA A 906 50.16 -35.94 6.80
N LEU A 907 49.82 -34.70 6.38
CA LEU A 907 49.11 -34.44 5.14
C LEU A 907 50.01 -34.70 3.92
N ALA A 908 51.32 -34.41 4.00
CA ALA A 908 52.26 -34.71 2.93
C ALA A 908 52.39 -36.23 2.74
N ASP A 909 52.54 -36.98 3.84
CA ASP A 909 52.58 -38.43 3.83
C ASP A 909 51.28 -39.03 3.28
N PHE A 910 50.13 -38.43 3.64
CA PHE A 910 48.82 -38.82 3.10
C PHE A 910 48.70 -38.61 1.59
N LEU A 911 49.11 -37.45 1.07
CA LEU A 911 49.07 -37.17 -0.38
C LEU A 911 49.97 -38.14 -1.16
N VAL A 912 51.17 -38.42 -0.65
CA VAL A 912 52.07 -39.42 -1.24
C VAL A 912 51.40 -40.79 -1.22
N PHE A 913 50.87 -41.22 -0.07
CA PHE A 913 50.19 -42.51 0.06
C PHE A 913 49.02 -42.65 -0.92
N SER A 914 48.13 -41.65 -1.00
CA SER A 914 46.98 -41.65 -1.90
C SER A 914 47.35 -41.64 -3.38
N ALA A 915 48.48 -41.02 -3.75
CA ALA A 915 48.93 -41.04 -5.15
C ALA A 915 49.37 -42.44 -5.61
N PHE A 916 49.87 -43.28 -4.69
CA PHE A 916 50.36 -44.64 -4.97
C PHE A 916 49.37 -45.75 -4.59
N GLU A 917 48.14 -45.42 -4.20
CA GLU A 917 47.12 -46.44 -3.93
C GLU A 917 46.75 -47.19 -5.23
N PRO A 918 46.60 -48.54 -5.20
CA PRO A 918 46.31 -49.35 -6.39
C PRO A 918 45.02 -48.98 -7.14
N GLY A 919 44.11 -48.24 -6.49
CA GLY A 919 42.84 -47.80 -7.07
C GLY A 919 42.89 -46.44 -7.77
N TYR A 920 43.96 -45.66 -7.61
CA TYR A 920 44.07 -44.34 -8.25
C TYR A 920 44.54 -44.49 -9.70
N THR A 921 43.70 -44.04 -10.64
CA THR A 921 44.06 -43.92 -12.05
C THR A 921 43.91 -42.46 -12.48
N PRO A 922 44.99 -41.80 -12.96
CA PRO A 922 44.92 -40.40 -13.33
C PRO A 922 43.97 -40.19 -14.51
N THR A 923 43.00 -39.29 -14.36
CA THR A 923 42.03 -38.93 -15.40
C THR A 923 42.68 -38.23 -16.59
N GLU A 924 42.19 -38.45 -17.81
CA GLU A 924 42.74 -37.78 -18.99
C GLU A 924 42.60 -36.25 -18.89
N ILE A 925 43.71 -35.53 -19.09
CA ILE A 925 43.81 -34.08 -18.79
C ILE A 925 43.32 -33.22 -19.96
N SER A 926 43.39 -33.75 -21.19
CA SER A 926 43.19 -32.97 -22.43
C SER A 926 42.20 -33.62 -23.37
N TRP A 927 41.35 -32.80 -23.99
CA TRP A 927 40.44 -33.15 -25.05
C TRP A 927 41.02 -32.78 -26.42
N SER A 928 40.90 -33.67 -27.42
CA SER A 928 41.35 -33.43 -28.80
C SER A 928 40.18 -33.36 -29.79
N TYR A 929 40.39 -32.68 -30.92
CA TYR A 929 39.38 -32.59 -31.97
C TYR A 929 39.15 -33.97 -32.62
N GLY A 930 37.94 -34.49 -32.46
CA GLY A 930 37.57 -35.85 -32.87
C GLY A 930 37.18 -36.74 -31.70
N ASP A 931 37.56 -36.37 -30.47
CA ASP A 931 37.06 -37.00 -29.26
C ASP A 931 35.59 -36.60 -29.05
N PRO A 932 34.75 -37.47 -28.47
CA PRO A 932 33.37 -37.11 -28.16
C PRO A 932 33.37 -35.85 -27.29
N ILE A 933 32.60 -34.83 -27.70
CA ILE A 933 32.37 -33.68 -26.84
C ILE A 933 31.69 -34.23 -25.59
N PRO A 934 32.23 -33.98 -24.38
CA PRO A 934 31.56 -34.38 -23.16
C PRO A 934 30.18 -33.75 -23.18
N SER A 935 29.13 -34.58 -23.18
CA SER A 935 27.82 -34.13 -22.74
C SER A 935 28.08 -33.54 -21.36
N GLY A 936 27.91 -32.22 -21.20
CA GLY A 936 28.13 -31.55 -19.93
C GLY A 936 27.50 -32.36 -18.83
N PRO A 937 28.23 -32.57 -17.72
CA PRO A 937 28.23 -33.78 -16.91
C PRO A 937 27.01 -34.61 -17.22
N ALA A 938 27.16 -35.57 -18.14
CA ALA A 938 26.16 -36.60 -18.31
C ALA A 938 25.91 -37.15 -16.94
N ALA A 939 24.81 -36.75 -16.32
CA ALA A 939 24.11 -37.61 -15.41
C ALA A 939 24.93 -38.23 -14.25
N ALA A 940 26.08 -37.69 -13.87
CA ALA A 940 26.69 -37.96 -12.57
C ALA A 940 26.01 -37.13 -11.46
N GLN A 941 25.06 -36.27 -11.85
CA GLN A 941 23.99 -35.71 -11.02
C GLN A 941 22.57 -36.11 -11.52
N SER A 942 22.45 -36.98 -12.54
CA SER A 942 21.16 -37.63 -12.87
C SER A 942 21.00 -38.98 -12.16
N GLN A 943 21.77 -39.23 -11.11
CA GLN A 943 21.29 -40.08 -10.03
C GLN A 943 20.51 -39.32 -8.96
N THR A 944 20.50 -37.97 -8.95
CA THR A 944 19.84 -37.21 -7.87
C THR A 944 18.72 -36.28 -8.35
N THR A 945 18.73 -35.86 -9.61
CA THR A 945 17.68 -34.97 -10.16
C THR A 945 16.51 -35.69 -10.81
N THR A 946 16.66 -36.97 -11.17
CA THR A 946 15.56 -37.76 -11.77
C THR A 946 14.60 -38.33 -10.72
N GLU A 947 14.98 -38.37 -9.43
CA GLU A 947 14.14 -38.97 -8.37
C GLU A 947 13.37 -37.96 -7.50
N LEU A 948 13.69 -36.66 -7.58
CA LEU A 948 12.99 -35.63 -6.78
C LEU A 948 11.56 -35.36 -7.26
N GLU A 949 11.28 -35.56 -8.55
CA GLU A 949 9.93 -35.32 -9.13
C GLU A 949 8.89 -36.31 -8.59
N ASP A 950 9.26 -37.56 -8.26
CA ASP A 950 8.35 -38.55 -7.64
C ASP A 950 8.14 -38.36 -6.13
N VAL A 951 8.99 -37.57 -5.47
CA VAL A 951 9.02 -37.41 -4.01
C VAL A 951 8.47 -36.05 -3.54
N CYS A 952 8.32 -35.10 -4.46
CA CYS A 952 7.94 -33.70 -4.20
C CYS A 952 6.59 -33.32 -4.81
N ASP A 953 5.54 -34.10 -4.51
CA ASP A 953 4.16 -33.80 -4.93
C ASP A 953 3.32 -33.20 -3.80
N ILE A 954 2.51 -32.19 -4.15
CA ILE A 954 1.50 -31.62 -3.26
C ILE A 954 0.17 -32.34 -3.51
N PRO A 955 -0.47 -32.93 -2.48
CA PRO A 955 -1.81 -33.50 -2.64
C PRO A 955 -2.77 -32.48 -3.22
N HIS A 956 -3.49 -32.86 -4.30
CA HIS A 956 -4.41 -31.93 -5.00
C HIS A 956 -5.49 -31.33 -4.08
N GLU A 957 -5.87 -32.04 -3.02
CA GLU A 957 -6.81 -31.56 -2.00
C GLU A 957 -6.29 -30.38 -1.16
N TYR A 958 -4.99 -30.12 -1.15
CA TYR A 958 -4.37 -29.00 -0.43
C TYR A 958 -4.17 -27.76 -1.32
N LEU A 959 -4.46 -27.86 -2.62
CA LEU A 959 -4.29 -26.78 -3.60
C LEU A 959 -5.61 -26.05 -3.85
N CYS A 960 -5.56 -24.73 -3.87
CA CYS A 960 -6.71 -23.93 -4.26
C CYS A 960 -7.04 -24.13 -5.75
N PRO A 961 -8.32 -24.40 -6.12
CA PRO A 961 -8.70 -24.55 -7.53
C PRO A 961 -8.47 -23.29 -8.38
N ILE A 962 -8.52 -22.10 -7.75
CA ILE A 962 -8.33 -20.80 -8.44
C ILE A 962 -6.84 -20.47 -8.57
N THR A 963 -6.08 -20.51 -7.47
CA THR A 963 -4.68 -20.05 -7.47
C THR A 963 -3.69 -21.15 -7.84
N ARG A 964 -4.07 -22.42 -7.74
CA ARG A 964 -3.22 -23.61 -7.93
C ARG A 964 -2.01 -23.68 -6.98
N VAL A 965 -2.10 -22.99 -5.85
CA VAL A 965 -1.09 -22.96 -4.77
C VAL A 965 -1.72 -23.54 -3.48
N LEU A 966 -0.87 -24.00 -2.55
CA LEU A 966 -1.27 -24.51 -1.24
C LEU A 966 -2.15 -23.49 -0.50
N PHE A 967 -3.26 -23.91 0.13
CA PHE A 967 -4.11 -23.00 0.89
C PHE A 967 -3.36 -22.35 2.07
N GLU A 968 -3.58 -21.04 2.25
CA GLU A 968 -3.23 -20.31 3.46
C GLU A 968 -4.45 -20.11 4.35
N ASP A 969 -5.61 -19.80 3.76
CA ASP A 969 -6.89 -19.61 4.45
C ASP A 969 -8.01 -20.33 3.67
N PRO A 970 -8.14 -21.67 3.85
CA PRO A 970 -9.15 -22.45 3.14
C PRO A 970 -10.56 -22.13 3.65
N VAL A 971 -11.41 -21.65 2.76
CA VAL A 971 -12.82 -21.34 3.05
C VAL A 971 -13.76 -22.15 2.19
N VAL A 972 -14.82 -22.67 2.81
CA VAL A 972 -15.90 -23.39 2.15
C VAL A 972 -16.97 -22.40 1.70
N THR A 973 -17.32 -22.46 0.43
CA THR A 973 -18.44 -21.72 -0.17
C THR A 973 -19.75 -22.49 -0.03
N THR A 974 -20.88 -21.84 -0.28
CA THR A 974 -22.21 -22.48 -0.12
C THR A 974 -22.53 -23.58 -1.11
N ASP A 975 -21.79 -23.67 -2.22
CA ASP A 975 -21.80 -24.82 -3.12
C ASP A 975 -20.92 -25.98 -2.62
N GLY A 976 -20.36 -25.89 -1.40
CA GLY A 976 -19.59 -26.93 -0.73
C GLY A 976 -18.15 -27.08 -1.23
N THR A 977 -17.67 -26.16 -2.05
CA THR A 977 -16.30 -26.19 -2.60
C THR A 977 -15.36 -25.34 -1.75
N ILE A 978 -14.08 -25.71 -1.72
CA ILE A 978 -13.08 -25.02 -0.89
C ILE A 978 -12.19 -24.15 -1.78
N PHE A 979 -12.06 -22.88 -1.40
CA PHE A 979 -11.23 -21.90 -2.08
C PHE A 979 -10.35 -21.13 -1.11
N GLU A 980 -9.33 -20.46 -1.64
CA GLU A 980 -8.51 -19.54 -0.86
C GLU A 980 -9.33 -18.27 -0.64
N ARG A 981 -9.45 -17.82 0.61
CA ARG A 981 -10.33 -16.70 0.99
C ARG A 981 -10.15 -15.50 0.08
N LYS A 982 -8.90 -15.06 -0.10
CA LYS A 982 -8.58 -13.89 -0.94
C LYS A 982 -8.99 -14.08 -2.40
N ALA A 983 -8.89 -15.31 -2.92
CA ALA A 983 -9.20 -15.62 -4.31
C ALA A 983 -10.71 -15.65 -4.56
N ILE A 984 -11.49 -16.27 -3.65
CA ILE A 984 -12.94 -16.37 -3.79
C ILE A 984 -13.66 -15.06 -3.47
N GLU A 985 -13.18 -14.29 -2.48
CA GLU A 985 -13.71 -12.95 -2.21
C GLU A 985 -13.52 -12.00 -3.40
N ARG A 986 -12.40 -12.14 -4.13
CA ARG A 986 -12.16 -11.40 -5.37
C ARG A 986 -13.16 -11.81 -6.46
N TRP A 987 -13.44 -13.11 -6.60
CA TRP A 987 -14.39 -13.61 -7.57
C TRP A 987 -15.82 -13.14 -7.28
N TYR A 988 -16.27 -13.20 -6.01
CA TYR A 988 -17.61 -12.75 -5.61
C TYR A 988 -17.85 -11.24 -5.72
N ARG A 989 -16.81 -10.42 -5.76
CA ARG A 989 -16.94 -8.97 -6.08
C ARG A 989 -17.37 -8.71 -7.52
N ILE A 990 -17.05 -9.60 -8.44
CA ILE A 990 -17.28 -9.41 -9.88
C ILE A 990 -18.32 -10.38 -10.47
N SER A 991 -18.57 -11.52 -9.80
CA SER A 991 -19.53 -12.53 -10.27
C SER A 991 -20.17 -13.28 -9.09
N GLN A 992 -21.50 -13.38 -9.10
CA GLN A 992 -22.26 -14.19 -8.12
C GLN A 992 -22.43 -15.64 -8.59
N THR A 993 -21.35 -16.24 -9.08
CA THR A 993 -21.32 -17.63 -9.58
C THR A 993 -20.18 -18.41 -8.97
N SER A 994 -20.25 -19.74 -8.97
CA SER A 994 -19.14 -20.61 -8.59
C SER A 994 -18.01 -20.52 -9.62
N PRO A 995 -16.74 -20.24 -9.23
CA PRO A 995 -15.61 -20.18 -10.17
C PRO A 995 -15.30 -21.51 -10.86
N LEU A 996 -15.69 -22.64 -10.26
CA LEU A 996 -15.43 -23.99 -10.76
C LEU A 996 -16.51 -24.48 -11.72
N THR A 997 -17.78 -24.17 -11.44
CA THR A 997 -18.93 -24.69 -12.22
C THR A 997 -19.61 -23.64 -13.09
N GLY A 998 -19.37 -22.35 -12.84
CA GLY A 998 -20.03 -21.24 -13.51
C GLY A 998 -21.50 -21.04 -13.11
N LEU A 999 -22.03 -21.84 -12.18
CA LEU A 999 -23.43 -21.79 -11.75
C LEU A 999 -23.68 -20.68 -10.71
N PRO A 1000 -24.87 -20.06 -10.66
CA PRO A 1000 -25.21 -19.05 -9.65
C PRO A 1000 -25.17 -19.64 -8.23
N VAL A 1001 -24.59 -18.89 -7.30
CA VAL A 1001 -24.58 -19.25 -5.86
C VAL A 1001 -25.68 -18.49 -5.12
N ALA A 1002 -26.31 -19.14 -4.13
CA ALA A 1002 -27.45 -18.58 -3.39
C ALA A 1002 -27.04 -17.46 -2.42
N ASP A 1003 -25.83 -17.53 -1.88
CA ASP A 1003 -25.21 -16.49 -1.06
C ASP A 1003 -23.68 -16.53 -1.19
N THR A 1004 -22.99 -15.53 -0.61
CA THR A 1004 -21.53 -15.40 -0.62
C THR A 1004 -20.91 -15.60 0.76
N GLN A 1005 -21.59 -16.32 1.66
CA GLN A 1005 -21.06 -16.60 2.99
C GLN A 1005 -19.89 -17.59 2.88
N LEU A 1006 -18.85 -17.34 3.68
CA LEU A 1006 -17.62 -18.13 3.69
C LEU A 1006 -17.39 -18.70 5.08
N SER A 1007 -17.31 -20.03 5.20
CA SER A 1007 -16.96 -20.70 6.45
C SER A 1007 -15.52 -21.20 6.39
N TYR A 1008 -14.74 -20.94 7.44
CA TYR A 1008 -13.34 -21.37 7.51
C TYR A 1008 -13.26 -22.89 7.72
N ASP A 1009 -12.52 -23.60 6.86
CA ASP A 1009 -12.28 -25.04 7.06
C ASP A 1009 -11.07 -25.26 7.95
N HIS A 1010 -11.33 -25.26 9.26
CA HIS A 1010 -10.31 -25.53 10.27
C HIS A 1010 -9.70 -26.93 10.11
N GLY A 1011 -10.48 -27.91 9.64
CA GLY A 1011 -10.00 -29.28 9.46
C GLY A 1011 -8.97 -29.40 8.35
N LEU A 1012 -9.19 -28.74 7.22
CA LEU A 1012 -8.23 -28.69 6.12
C LEU A 1012 -6.98 -27.88 6.49
N ALA A 1013 -7.16 -26.73 7.17
CA ALA A 1013 -6.03 -25.91 7.61
C ALA A 1013 -5.07 -26.67 8.54
N VAL A 1014 -5.61 -27.42 9.51
CA VAL A 1014 -4.81 -28.26 10.42
C VAL A 1014 -4.07 -29.37 9.65
N LYS A 1015 -4.72 -30.01 8.67
CA LYS A 1015 -4.09 -31.03 7.81
C LYS A 1015 -2.94 -30.46 6.99
N ILE A 1016 -3.12 -29.27 6.42
CA ILE A 1016 -2.08 -28.57 5.64
C ILE A 1016 -0.91 -28.17 6.54
N GLU A 1017 -1.17 -27.67 7.76
CA GLU A 1017 -0.13 -27.32 8.71
C GLU A 1017 0.70 -28.53 9.13
N ALA A 1018 0.05 -29.66 9.43
CA ALA A 1018 0.71 -30.93 9.73
C ALA A 1018 1.54 -31.43 8.53
N TRP A 1019 1.04 -31.27 7.30
CA TRP A 1019 1.76 -31.61 6.07
C TRP A 1019 3.00 -30.74 5.85
N VAL A 1020 2.92 -29.42 6.09
CA VAL A 1020 4.05 -28.47 6.02
C VAL A 1020 5.10 -28.76 7.10
N LYS A 1021 4.68 -29.26 8.26
CA LYS A 1021 5.58 -29.77 9.31
C LYS A 1021 6.18 -31.14 8.98
N ALA A 1022 5.69 -31.80 7.94
CA ALA A 1022 6.07 -33.14 7.51
C ALA A 1022 5.87 -34.21 8.60
N GLU A 1023 4.84 -34.07 9.42
CA GLU A 1023 4.61 -34.93 10.59
C GLU A 1023 4.39 -36.40 10.20
N ASP A 1024 3.68 -36.67 9.11
CA ASP A 1024 3.49 -38.00 8.54
C ASP A 1024 4.81 -38.64 8.08
N VAL A 1025 5.71 -37.86 7.48
CA VAL A 1025 7.05 -38.34 7.09
C VAL A 1025 7.83 -38.73 8.33
N VAL A 1026 7.85 -37.85 9.34
CA VAL A 1026 8.55 -38.08 10.62
C VAL A 1026 7.99 -39.30 11.37
N GLN A 1027 6.67 -39.50 11.35
CA GLN A 1027 5.99 -40.64 12.00
C GLN A 1027 6.16 -41.96 11.25
N SER A 1028 6.39 -41.92 9.94
CA SER A 1028 6.58 -43.11 9.10
C SER A 1028 7.97 -43.77 9.25
N ILE A 1029 8.93 -43.07 9.86
CA ILE A 1029 10.29 -43.56 10.08
C ILE A 1029 10.29 -44.66 11.16
N PRO A 1030 10.75 -45.89 10.87
CA PRO A 1030 10.73 -46.98 11.83
C PRO A 1030 11.67 -46.73 13.02
N PRO A 1031 11.31 -47.12 14.26
CA PRO A 1031 12.16 -46.95 15.42
C PRO A 1031 13.43 -47.82 15.32
N ALA A 1032 14.60 -47.23 15.59
CA ALA A 1032 15.91 -47.86 15.49
C ALA A 1032 15.96 -49.25 16.17
N ARG A 1033 16.46 -50.27 15.46
CA ARG A 1033 16.62 -51.64 15.98
C ARG A 1033 17.51 -51.62 17.23
N LYS A 1034 16.99 -52.10 18.37
CA LYS A 1034 17.73 -52.26 19.64
C LYS A 1034 18.99 -53.12 19.44
N ARG A 1035 20.15 -52.49 19.22
CA ARG A 1035 21.45 -53.11 19.49
C ARG A 1035 21.86 -52.77 20.93
N LEU A 1036 22.31 -53.80 21.63
CA LEU A 1036 22.60 -53.80 23.07
C LEU A 1036 23.65 -52.74 23.48
N ARG A 1037 23.34 -52.08 24.61
CA ARG A 1037 24.19 -51.35 25.57
C ARG A 1037 24.50 -49.85 25.30
N SER A 1038 23.72 -49.04 26.04
CA SER A 1038 24.07 -47.80 26.78
C SER A 1038 24.63 -46.59 26.02
N SER A 1039 23.77 -45.64 25.69
CA SER A 1039 23.64 -44.37 26.44
C SER A 1039 22.36 -43.62 26.03
N SER A 1040 21.79 -42.90 26.99
CA SER A 1040 20.46 -42.29 27.01
C SER A 1040 20.40 -40.95 26.25
N GLY A 1041 20.49 -40.99 24.92
CA GLY A 1041 20.23 -39.84 24.05
C GLY A 1041 18.89 -40.01 23.32
N ARG A 1042 18.08 -38.95 23.23
CA ARG A 1042 16.89 -38.96 22.36
C ARG A 1042 17.33 -39.32 20.93
N PRO A 1043 16.61 -40.18 20.19
CA PRO A 1043 16.98 -40.59 18.83
C PRO A 1043 16.68 -39.49 17.79
N THR A 1044 16.53 -38.23 18.20
CA THR A 1044 16.19 -37.10 17.33
C THR A 1044 17.26 -36.03 17.41
N VAL A 1045 17.60 -35.45 16.26
CA VAL A 1045 18.49 -34.29 16.10
C VAL A 1045 17.67 -33.09 15.65
N ARG A 1046 17.95 -31.92 16.22
CA ARG A 1046 17.36 -30.67 15.74
C ARG A 1046 18.19 -30.14 14.57
N VAL A 1047 17.56 -29.80 13.46
CA VAL A 1047 18.24 -29.31 12.26
C VAL A 1047 17.62 -27.99 11.82
N HIS A 1048 18.46 -26.99 11.54
CA HIS A 1048 18.09 -25.68 11.04
C HIS A 1048 18.26 -25.63 9.52
N PHE A 1049 17.18 -25.34 8.79
CA PHE A 1049 17.20 -25.18 7.34
C PHE A 1049 17.18 -23.70 6.98
N VAL A 1050 18.10 -23.28 6.11
CA VAL A 1050 18.23 -21.87 5.71
C VAL A 1050 18.23 -21.77 4.19
N ALA A 1051 17.15 -21.23 3.62
CA ALA A 1051 17.03 -20.84 2.22
C ALA A 1051 17.12 -19.30 2.10
N PRO A 1052 17.35 -18.73 0.89
CA PRO A 1052 17.50 -17.28 0.69
C PRO A 1052 16.37 -16.41 1.26
N SER A 1053 15.14 -16.93 1.28
CA SER A 1053 13.94 -16.17 1.68
C SER A 1053 13.16 -16.82 2.84
N VAL A 1054 13.57 -18.00 3.31
CA VAL A 1054 12.83 -18.78 4.34
C VAL A 1054 13.83 -19.57 5.17
N SER A 1055 13.67 -19.56 6.50
CA SER A 1055 14.37 -20.47 7.41
C SER A 1055 13.40 -21.15 8.36
N PHE A 1056 13.65 -22.41 8.69
CA PHE A 1056 12.81 -23.18 9.60
C PHE A 1056 13.61 -24.28 10.28
N THR A 1057 13.09 -24.80 11.40
CA THR A 1057 13.77 -25.83 12.20
C THR A 1057 12.89 -27.06 12.33
N ARG A 1058 13.47 -28.26 12.29
CA ARG A 1058 12.75 -29.53 12.51
C ARG A 1058 13.53 -30.46 13.43
N GLU A 1059 12.80 -31.24 14.22
CA GLU A 1059 13.35 -32.41 14.91
C GLU A 1059 13.23 -33.62 14.00
N VAL A 1060 14.36 -34.21 13.62
CA VAL A 1060 14.44 -35.32 12.68
C VAL A 1060 15.06 -36.53 13.38
N ASN A 1061 14.52 -37.72 13.15
CA ASN A 1061 15.11 -38.93 13.71
C ASN A 1061 16.50 -39.17 13.10
N THR A 1062 17.48 -39.57 13.92
CA THR A 1062 18.84 -39.86 13.46
C THR A 1062 18.91 -41.04 12.49
N SER A 1063 17.88 -41.89 12.46
CA SER A 1063 17.70 -42.97 11.47
C SER A 1063 16.80 -42.58 10.29
N ALA A 1064 16.53 -41.29 10.07
CA ALA A 1064 15.85 -40.84 8.86
C ALA A 1064 16.79 -40.97 7.66
N SER A 1065 16.23 -41.27 6.48
CA SER A 1065 17.00 -41.25 5.24
C SER A 1065 17.21 -39.83 4.73
N LEU A 1066 18.18 -39.63 3.83
CA LEU A 1066 18.32 -38.36 3.12
C LEU A 1066 17.13 -38.07 2.19
N VAL A 1067 16.44 -39.09 1.66
CA VAL A 1067 15.16 -38.90 0.94
C VAL A 1067 14.10 -38.27 1.85
N ASP A 1068 13.97 -38.77 3.09
CA ASP A 1068 13.01 -38.21 4.05
C ASP A 1068 13.37 -36.78 4.45
N LEU A 1069 14.66 -36.46 4.53
CA LEU A 1069 15.15 -35.10 4.73
C LEU A 1069 14.73 -34.17 3.57
N HIS A 1070 14.85 -34.62 2.31
CA HIS A 1070 14.41 -33.85 1.15
C HIS A 1070 12.88 -33.62 1.16
N LYS A 1071 12.07 -34.62 1.55
CA LYS A 1071 10.61 -34.45 1.75
C LYS A 1071 10.31 -33.39 2.82
N ILE A 1072 11.01 -33.44 3.94
CA ILE A 1072 10.85 -32.49 5.05
C ILE A 1072 11.17 -31.07 4.58
N VAL A 1073 12.24 -30.88 3.78
CA VAL A 1073 12.60 -29.57 3.26
C VAL A 1073 11.61 -29.06 2.23
N PHE A 1074 11.20 -29.89 1.26
CA PHE A 1074 10.19 -29.53 0.26
C PHE A 1074 8.89 -29.01 0.92
N ARG A 1075 8.42 -29.73 1.95
CA ARG A 1075 7.22 -29.37 2.72
C ARG A 1075 7.43 -28.13 3.58
N GLY A 1076 8.61 -27.96 4.18
CA GLY A 1076 8.99 -26.76 4.91
C GLY A 1076 9.08 -25.50 4.03
N LEU A 1077 9.45 -25.68 2.75
CA LEU A 1077 9.39 -24.66 1.70
C LEU A 1077 7.97 -24.48 1.12
N ARG A 1078 6.96 -25.11 1.73
CA ARG A 1078 5.53 -25.08 1.32
C ARG A 1078 5.29 -25.55 -0.11
N GLY A 1079 6.18 -26.36 -0.66
CA GLY A 1079 6.09 -26.88 -2.02
C GLY A 1079 6.30 -25.84 -3.13
N LEU A 1080 6.85 -24.66 -2.81
CA LEU A 1080 7.08 -23.58 -3.78
C LEU A 1080 8.26 -23.85 -4.74
N TYR A 1081 9.19 -24.72 -4.33
CA TYR A 1081 10.38 -25.03 -5.10
C TYR A 1081 10.51 -26.54 -5.24
N THR A 1082 10.27 -27.05 -6.45
CA THR A 1082 10.41 -28.49 -6.77
C THR A 1082 11.86 -28.88 -7.05
N ARG A 1083 12.77 -27.90 -7.17
CA ARG A 1083 14.19 -28.10 -7.44
C ARG A 1083 15.04 -27.28 -6.47
N PHE A 1084 15.74 -27.97 -5.58
CA PHE A 1084 16.64 -27.39 -4.60
C PHE A 1084 17.75 -28.38 -4.23
N LEU A 1085 18.85 -27.86 -3.70
CA LEU A 1085 19.99 -28.65 -3.22
C LEU A 1085 20.19 -28.42 -1.72
N LEU A 1086 20.51 -29.48 -0.99
CA LEU A 1086 20.81 -29.41 0.44
C LEU A 1086 22.32 -29.45 0.66
N HIS A 1087 22.84 -28.52 1.43
CA HIS A 1087 24.27 -28.45 1.75
C HIS A 1087 24.47 -28.43 3.26
N LEU A 1088 25.27 -29.37 3.77
CA LEU A 1088 25.70 -29.42 5.16
C LEU A 1088 27.19 -29.12 5.23
N ARG A 1089 27.58 -28.05 5.93
CA ARG A 1089 28.98 -27.59 6.02
C ARG A 1089 29.64 -27.41 4.65
N GLY A 1090 28.86 -26.96 3.66
CA GLY A 1090 29.29 -26.80 2.26
C GLY A 1090 29.28 -28.07 1.40
N ALA A 1091 29.15 -29.26 2.00
CA ALA A 1091 29.04 -30.52 1.27
C ALA A 1091 27.59 -30.78 0.83
N LEU A 1092 27.41 -31.19 -0.43
CA LEU A 1092 26.09 -31.53 -0.98
C LEU A 1092 25.57 -32.82 -0.34
N LEU A 1093 24.37 -32.78 0.23
CA LEU A 1093 23.63 -33.95 0.68
C LEU A 1093 22.84 -34.53 -0.50
N PRO A 1094 23.11 -35.76 -0.96
CA PRO A 1094 22.34 -36.37 -2.04
C PRO A 1094 20.93 -36.76 -1.57
N CYS A 1095 19.99 -36.87 -2.50
CA CYS A 1095 18.71 -37.54 -2.26
C CYS A 1095 18.93 -39.05 -2.39
N SER A 1096 19.24 -39.72 -1.27
CA SER A 1096 19.50 -41.17 -1.20
C SER A 1096 18.86 -41.80 0.04
N ASP A 1097 18.71 -43.13 0.02
CA ASP A 1097 18.21 -43.90 1.17
C ASP A 1097 19.22 -44.00 2.34
N ASP A 1098 20.33 -43.26 2.30
CA ASP A 1098 21.36 -43.29 3.34
C ASP A 1098 20.86 -42.62 4.63
N ASP A 1099 21.23 -43.20 5.78
CA ASP A 1099 20.85 -42.67 7.10
C ASP A 1099 21.61 -41.37 7.43
N LEU A 1100 20.94 -40.42 8.09
CA LEU A 1100 21.55 -39.15 8.54
C LEU A 1100 22.80 -39.32 9.40
N LEU A 1101 22.85 -40.37 10.23
CA LEU A 1101 24.02 -40.69 11.06
C LEU A 1101 25.29 -40.94 10.23
N GLN A 1102 25.15 -41.52 9.04
CA GLN A 1102 26.28 -41.83 8.16
C GLN A 1102 26.91 -40.57 7.56
N TRP A 1103 26.13 -39.50 7.44
CA TRP A 1103 26.56 -38.19 6.94
C TRP A 1103 26.94 -37.21 8.05
N GLY A 1104 26.99 -37.68 9.30
CA GLY A 1104 27.52 -36.91 10.43
C GLY A 1104 26.64 -35.74 10.88
N VAL A 1105 25.33 -35.78 10.58
CA VAL A 1105 24.38 -34.73 10.98
C VAL A 1105 24.19 -34.75 12.50
N SER A 1106 24.61 -33.69 13.19
CA SER A 1106 24.46 -33.52 14.64
C SER A 1106 23.32 -32.57 15.01
N SER A 1107 23.00 -32.46 16.32
CA SER A 1107 21.98 -31.51 16.79
C SER A 1107 22.43 -30.05 16.60
N ASP A 1108 21.48 -29.19 16.28
CA ASP A 1108 21.60 -27.75 16.03
C ASP A 1108 22.48 -27.39 14.81
N GLU A 1109 22.64 -28.32 13.87
CA GLU A 1109 23.34 -28.05 12.61
C GLU A 1109 22.49 -27.28 11.61
N THR A 1110 23.18 -26.46 10.79
CA THR A 1110 22.56 -25.70 9.72
C THR A 1110 22.77 -26.39 8.38
N ILE A 1111 21.66 -26.75 7.73
CA ILE A 1111 21.62 -27.21 6.35
C ILE A 1111 21.16 -26.03 5.49
N SER A 1112 22.07 -25.51 4.68
CA SER A 1112 21.76 -24.47 3.69
C SER A 1112 21.04 -25.08 2.49
N VAL A 1113 19.99 -24.41 2.03
CA VAL A 1113 19.15 -24.82 0.92
C VAL A 1113 19.37 -23.88 -0.25
N THR A 1114 19.94 -24.40 -1.33
CA THR A 1114 20.17 -23.65 -2.56
C THR A 1114 18.98 -23.84 -3.49
N LEU A 1115 18.26 -22.74 -3.76
CA LEU A 1115 17.14 -22.74 -4.69
C LEU A 1115 17.64 -22.74 -6.13
N LEU A 1116 17.10 -23.62 -6.97
CA LEU A 1116 17.39 -23.63 -8.40
C LEU A 1116 16.25 -22.89 -9.11
N ASN A 1117 16.57 -21.75 -9.74
CA ASN A 1117 15.56 -20.88 -10.37
C ASN A 1117 14.80 -21.62 -11.49
N ALA A 1118 13.46 -21.56 -11.44
CA ALA A 1118 12.58 -22.13 -12.46
C ALA A 1118 12.46 -21.26 -13.73
N GLU A 1119 13.00 -20.03 -13.74
CA GLU A 1119 12.83 -19.07 -14.85
C GLU A 1119 13.94 -19.11 -15.93
N GLU A 1120 14.91 -20.02 -15.84
CA GLU A 1120 15.95 -20.22 -16.87
C GLU A 1120 15.84 -21.58 -17.59
N TYR A 1121 14.62 -21.96 -17.98
CA TYR A 1121 14.42 -22.91 -19.07
C TYR A 1121 13.51 -22.28 -20.13
N GLY A 1122 14.02 -22.24 -21.36
CA GLY A 1122 13.29 -21.81 -22.54
C GLY A 1122 12.04 -22.65 -22.77
N GLY A 1123 11.17 -22.14 -23.65
CA GLY A 1123 9.91 -22.78 -24.01
C GLY A 1123 10.03 -24.23 -24.50
N PRO A 1124 8.89 -24.88 -24.80
CA PRO A 1124 8.74 -26.34 -24.90
C PRO A 1124 9.53 -27.08 -26.01
N ASP A 1125 10.54 -26.48 -26.64
CA ASP A 1125 11.15 -26.94 -27.89
C ASP A 1125 12.64 -27.37 -27.82
N ASP A 1126 13.26 -27.57 -26.64
CA ASP A 1126 14.61 -28.20 -26.57
C ASP A 1126 14.61 -29.55 -25.81
N PRO A 1127 14.41 -30.68 -26.51
CA PRO A 1127 14.27 -31.99 -25.91
C PRO A 1127 15.62 -32.68 -25.58
N THR A 1128 16.75 -31.97 -25.55
CA THR A 1128 18.06 -32.65 -25.49
C THR A 1128 18.81 -32.62 -24.16
N GLY A 1129 18.37 -31.89 -23.12
CA GLY A 1129 18.86 -32.07 -21.74
C GLY A 1129 20.38 -32.03 -21.55
N LYS A 1130 21.12 -31.30 -22.39
CA LYS A 1130 22.59 -31.20 -22.32
C LYS A 1130 22.98 -29.86 -21.69
N GLY A 1131 23.57 -29.89 -20.50
CA GLY A 1131 24.02 -28.68 -19.79
C GLY A 1131 25.01 -27.83 -20.61
N GLU A 1132 24.93 -26.51 -20.47
CA GLU A 1132 25.82 -25.58 -21.17
C GLU A 1132 27.29 -25.78 -20.74
N MET A 1133 28.19 -25.93 -21.73
CA MET A 1133 29.62 -26.20 -21.51
C MET A 1133 30.50 -25.10 -22.11
N CYS A 1134 31.67 -24.92 -21.50
CA CYS A 1134 32.71 -24.02 -21.98
C CYS A 1134 34.02 -24.80 -22.23
N LEU A 1135 34.62 -24.62 -23.40
CA LEU A 1135 35.94 -25.16 -23.72
C LEU A 1135 37.01 -24.22 -23.17
N VAL A 1136 37.80 -24.69 -22.21
CA VAL A 1136 38.98 -23.98 -21.71
C VAL A 1136 40.20 -24.39 -22.53
N ARG A 1137 40.90 -23.42 -23.12
CA ARG A 1137 42.12 -23.61 -23.91
C ARG A 1137 43.27 -22.96 -23.16
N VAL A 1138 44.27 -23.75 -22.77
CA VAL A 1138 45.42 -23.31 -21.99
C VAL A 1138 46.63 -23.13 -22.90
N TYR A 1139 47.28 -21.96 -22.82
CA TYR A 1139 48.43 -21.58 -23.65
C TYR A 1139 49.70 -21.38 -22.84
N GLU A 1140 50.85 -21.62 -23.47
CA GLU A 1140 52.17 -21.41 -22.86
C GLU A 1140 52.40 -19.92 -22.55
N GLY A 1141 52.78 -19.58 -21.31
CA GLY A 1141 52.94 -18.20 -20.86
C GLY A 1141 53.90 -17.34 -21.67
N SER A 1142 54.96 -17.96 -22.22
CA SER A 1142 55.97 -17.33 -23.06
C SER A 1142 55.61 -17.30 -24.55
N ASN A 1143 54.64 -18.13 -24.99
CA ASN A 1143 54.22 -18.23 -26.39
C ASN A 1143 52.71 -18.50 -26.50
N GLU A 1144 51.95 -17.43 -26.61
CA GLU A 1144 50.48 -17.45 -26.68
C GLU A 1144 49.91 -18.10 -27.95
N ASN A 1145 50.75 -18.39 -28.94
CA ASN A 1145 50.35 -19.16 -30.12
C ASN A 1145 50.48 -20.67 -29.91
N LYS A 1146 51.15 -21.11 -28.83
CA LYS A 1146 51.32 -22.52 -28.50
C LYS A 1146 50.26 -22.94 -27.48
N GLU A 1147 49.16 -23.50 -27.99
CA GLU A 1147 48.17 -24.20 -27.17
C GLU A 1147 48.83 -25.43 -26.53
N LEU A 1148 48.77 -25.53 -25.20
CA LEU A 1148 49.32 -26.65 -24.44
C LEU A 1148 48.30 -27.79 -24.38
N PHE A 1149 47.12 -27.51 -23.85
CA PHE A 1149 46.02 -28.44 -23.75
C PHE A 1149 44.69 -27.70 -23.68
N LYS A 1150 43.59 -28.42 -23.87
CA LYS A 1150 42.23 -27.89 -23.77
C LYS A 1150 41.32 -28.92 -23.12
N TYR A 1151 40.31 -28.48 -22.40
CA TYR A 1151 39.37 -29.35 -21.70
C TYR A 1151 38.03 -28.65 -21.49
N TRP A 1152 36.99 -29.43 -21.23
CA TRP A 1152 35.62 -28.93 -21.10
C TRP A 1152 35.26 -28.69 -19.63
N VAL A 1153 34.60 -27.58 -19.35
CA VAL A 1153 34.12 -27.19 -18.01
C VAL A 1153 32.64 -26.77 -18.08
N PRO A 1154 31.79 -27.19 -17.12
CA PRO A 1154 30.40 -26.71 -17.03
C PRO A 1154 30.31 -25.20 -16.78
N LEU A 1155 29.34 -24.53 -17.41
CA LEU A 1155 29.22 -23.07 -17.30
C LEU A 1155 28.98 -22.58 -15.86
N HIS A 1156 28.24 -23.35 -15.08
CA HIS A 1156 27.91 -23.07 -13.67
C HIS A 1156 28.77 -23.88 -12.70
N SER A 1157 29.99 -24.28 -13.10
CA SER A 1157 30.88 -25.03 -12.21
C SER A 1157 31.30 -24.17 -11.01
N GLY A 1158 31.31 -24.76 -9.81
CA GLY A 1158 31.89 -24.14 -8.61
C GLY A 1158 33.43 -24.16 -8.61
N LEU A 1159 34.06 -24.41 -9.75
CA LEU A 1159 35.52 -24.49 -9.84
C LEU A 1159 36.17 -23.12 -9.71
N THR A 1160 37.38 -23.06 -9.15
CA THR A 1160 38.18 -21.83 -9.06
C THR A 1160 39.37 -21.87 -10.03
N PHE A 1161 40.03 -20.72 -10.23
CA PHE A 1161 41.20 -20.64 -11.10
C PHE A 1161 42.36 -21.55 -10.65
N GLU A 1162 42.36 -22.03 -9.40
CA GLU A 1162 43.24 -23.09 -8.90
C GLU A 1162 43.13 -24.36 -9.74
N SER A 1163 41.93 -24.71 -10.21
CA SER A 1163 41.73 -25.88 -11.08
C SER A 1163 42.54 -25.79 -12.38
N ILE A 1164 42.72 -24.58 -12.95
CA ILE A 1164 43.56 -24.36 -14.13
C ILE A 1164 45.03 -24.49 -13.75
N CYS A 1165 45.44 -23.91 -12.61
CA CYS A 1165 46.83 -23.94 -12.13
C CYS A 1165 47.30 -25.38 -11.84
N PHE A 1166 46.51 -26.17 -11.12
CA PHE A 1166 46.85 -27.56 -10.80
C PHE A 1166 46.82 -28.48 -12.01
N ARG A 1167 45.87 -28.30 -12.94
CA ARG A 1167 45.88 -29.01 -14.22
C ARG A 1167 47.11 -28.68 -15.06
N TYR A 1168 47.54 -27.41 -15.07
CA TYR A 1168 48.77 -27.01 -15.72
C TYR A 1168 50.01 -27.65 -15.06
N ALA A 1169 50.11 -27.61 -13.73
CA ALA A 1169 51.20 -28.23 -12.99
C ALA A 1169 51.30 -29.73 -13.31
N ARG A 1170 50.16 -30.45 -13.27
CA ARG A 1170 50.08 -31.86 -13.64
C ARG A 1170 50.48 -32.12 -15.09
N PHE A 1171 49.96 -31.33 -16.04
CA PHE A 1171 50.31 -31.44 -17.46
C PHE A 1171 51.81 -31.20 -17.69
N HIS A 1172 52.39 -30.22 -17.01
CA HIS A 1172 53.81 -29.92 -17.11
C HIS A 1172 54.65 -31.08 -16.56
N THR A 1173 54.34 -31.59 -15.36
CA THR A 1173 55.06 -32.72 -14.76
C THR A 1173 54.98 -33.97 -15.63
N GLN A 1174 53.80 -34.28 -16.19
CA GLN A 1174 53.61 -35.42 -17.08
C GLN A 1174 54.46 -35.35 -18.36
N ASN A 1175 54.66 -34.15 -18.93
CA ASN A 1175 55.36 -33.99 -20.21
C ASN A 1175 56.85 -33.65 -20.07
N VAL A 1176 57.25 -32.97 -18.99
CA VAL A 1176 58.61 -32.45 -18.77
C VAL A 1176 59.36 -33.25 -17.70
N GLY A 1177 58.66 -34.04 -16.88
CA GLY A 1177 59.26 -34.88 -15.84
C GLY A 1177 59.81 -34.10 -14.65
N ARG A 1178 59.37 -32.86 -14.45
CA ARG A 1178 59.69 -32.02 -13.28
C ARG A 1178 58.44 -31.32 -12.77
N SER A 1179 58.19 -31.41 -11.47
CA SER A 1179 57.17 -30.65 -10.77
C SER A 1179 57.40 -29.14 -10.93
N VAL A 1180 56.34 -28.41 -11.27
CA VAL A 1180 56.31 -26.94 -11.19
C VAL A 1180 55.46 -26.56 -9.99
N PRO A 1181 56.02 -25.86 -9.00
CA PRO A 1181 55.26 -25.39 -7.86
C PRO A 1181 54.08 -24.53 -8.33
N PRO A 1182 52.84 -24.79 -7.88
CA PRO A 1182 51.68 -23.99 -8.28
C PRO A 1182 51.81 -22.50 -7.90
N GLN A 1183 52.69 -22.17 -6.93
CA GLN A 1183 52.97 -20.79 -6.50
C GLN A 1183 53.65 -19.93 -7.59
N ASP A 1184 54.26 -20.56 -8.59
CA ASP A 1184 54.87 -19.88 -9.73
C ASP A 1184 53.86 -19.66 -10.85
N VAL A 1185 52.62 -20.15 -10.71
CA VAL A 1185 51.60 -20.10 -11.75
C VAL A 1185 50.59 -19.00 -11.45
N SER A 1186 50.62 -17.92 -12.22
CA SER A 1186 49.56 -16.91 -12.20
C SER A 1186 48.57 -17.17 -13.34
N PRO A 1187 47.27 -17.36 -13.07
CA PRO A 1187 46.27 -17.59 -14.11
C PRO A 1187 45.88 -16.27 -14.77
N TRP A 1188 46.01 -16.22 -16.09
CA TRP A 1188 45.57 -15.11 -16.91
C TRP A 1188 44.47 -15.56 -17.85
N THR A 1189 43.50 -14.70 -18.08
CA THR A 1189 42.61 -14.84 -19.24
C THR A 1189 43.12 -13.97 -20.35
N VAL A 1190 43.13 -14.50 -21.57
CA VAL A 1190 43.66 -13.79 -22.74
C VAL A 1190 42.49 -13.43 -23.65
N HIS A 1191 42.36 -12.15 -23.99
CA HIS A 1191 41.35 -11.66 -24.92
C HIS A 1191 42.01 -10.88 -26.06
N ARG A 1192 41.52 -11.04 -27.29
CA ARG A 1192 42.02 -10.28 -28.46
C ARG A 1192 41.29 -8.95 -28.51
N LEU A 1193 42.02 -7.84 -28.46
CA LEU A 1193 41.41 -6.52 -28.61
C LEU A 1193 41.03 -6.32 -30.08
N PRO A 1194 39.78 -5.92 -30.36
CA PRO A 1194 39.39 -5.57 -31.73
C PRO A 1194 40.00 -4.21 -32.09
N GLY A 1195 41.02 -4.22 -32.95
CA GLY A 1195 41.62 -2.99 -33.51
C GLY A 1195 43.03 -3.17 -34.06
N ASP A 1196 43.93 -3.73 -33.25
CA ASP A 1196 45.37 -3.83 -33.51
C ASP A 1196 45.89 -5.28 -33.49
N ASP A 1197 44.98 -6.25 -33.37
CA ASP A 1197 45.29 -7.68 -33.32
C ASP A 1197 46.18 -8.12 -32.15
N THR A 1198 46.29 -7.27 -31.12
CA THR A 1198 47.06 -7.57 -29.92
C THR A 1198 46.23 -8.34 -28.89
N TRP A 1199 46.91 -9.20 -28.13
CA TRP A 1199 46.31 -9.99 -27.05
C TRP A 1199 46.52 -9.27 -25.72
N GLN A 1200 45.44 -9.02 -24.98
CA GLN A 1200 45.47 -8.45 -23.64
C GLN A 1200 45.28 -9.56 -22.59
N LYS A 1201 46.20 -9.61 -21.61
CA LYS A 1201 46.14 -10.54 -20.47
C LYS A 1201 45.46 -9.85 -19.29
N THR A 1202 44.43 -10.49 -18.74
CA THR A 1202 43.79 -10.08 -17.48
C THR A 1202 44.16 -11.08 -16.39
N PRO A 1203 44.83 -10.66 -15.30
CA PRO A 1203 45.21 -11.55 -14.20
C PRO A 1203 43.97 -11.85 -13.33
N HIS A 1204 43.90 -13.06 -12.80
CA HIS A 1204 42.89 -13.47 -11.82
C HIS A 1204 43.58 -14.00 -10.55
N GLN A 1205 42.95 -13.88 -9.39
CA GLN A 1205 43.43 -14.57 -8.20
C GLN A 1205 43.11 -16.06 -8.33
N ALA A 1206 43.93 -16.92 -7.73
CA ALA A 1206 43.74 -18.37 -7.86
C ALA A 1206 42.38 -18.81 -7.28
N TRP A 1207 41.95 -18.23 -6.17
CA TRP A 1207 40.68 -18.54 -5.48
C TRP A 1207 39.42 -17.93 -6.13
N ASP A 1208 39.56 -17.15 -7.21
CA ASP A 1208 38.39 -16.59 -7.90
C ASP A 1208 37.61 -17.72 -8.59
N TYR A 1209 36.28 -17.70 -8.48
CA TYR A 1209 35.42 -18.66 -9.20
C TYR A 1209 35.54 -18.48 -10.72
N LEU A 1210 35.56 -19.59 -11.47
CA LEU A 1210 35.54 -19.57 -12.94
C LEU A 1210 34.20 -19.10 -13.50
N SER A 1211 33.09 -19.43 -12.84
CA SER A 1211 31.74 -19.28 -13.40
C SER A 1211 31.41 -17.88 -13.90
N PRO A 1212 31.76 -16.75 -13.23
CA PRO A 1212 31.49 -15.42 -13.75
C PRO A 1212 32.23 -15.17 -15.08
N VAL A 1213 33.47 -15.66 -15.20
CA VAL A 1213 34.29 -15.49 -16.40
C VAL A 1213 33.80 -16.38 -17.54
N LEU A 1214 33.34 -17.60 -17.25
CA LEU A 1214 32.75 -18.51 -18.24
C LEU A 1214 31.45 -17.93 -18.81
N GLN A 1215 30.59 -17.37 -17.94
CA GLN A 1215 29.28 -16.80 -18.29
C GLN A 1215 29.35 -15.46 -19.03
N MET A 1216 30.47 -14.73 -18.97
CA MET A 1216 30.63 -13.48 -19.72
C MET A 1216 31.05 -13.69 -21.19
N ARG A 1217 31.37 -14.93 -21.62
CA ARG A 1217 31.87 -15.19 -23.00
C ARG A 1217 30.74 -15.35 -24.01
N SER A 1218 30.91 -14.78 -25.20
CA SER A 1218 29.96 -14.95 -26.30
C SER A 1218 29.94 -16.41 -26.81
N ARG A 1219 28.76 -16.89 -27.20
CA ARG A 1219 28.61 -18.21 -27.84
C ARG A 1219 29.34 -18.21 -29.19
N CYS A 1220 30.08 -19.26 -29.48
CA CYS A 1220 30.83 -19.39 -30.74
C CYS A 1220 30.75 -20.81 -31.28
N LYS A 1221 30.68 -20.97 -32.61
CA LYS A 1221 30.77 -22.31 -33.20
C LYS A 1221 32.20 -22.79 -33.01
N ILE A 1222 32.37 -23.91 -32.29
CA ILE A 1222 33.67 -24.59 -32.13
C ILE A 1222 34.37 -24.76 -33.48
N GLN A 1223 33.60 -25.08 -34.54
CA GLN A 1223 34.07 -25.23 -35.92
C GLN A 1223 34.50 -23.92 -36.61
N GLN A 1224 33.93 -22.77 -36.25
CA GLN A 1224 34.33 -21.47 -36.82
C GLN A 1224 35.63 -20.94 -36.20
N CYS A 1225 35.94 -21.38 -34.98
CA CYS A 1225 37.18 -21.02 -34.27
C CYS A 1225 38.41 -21.84 -34.71
N GLU A 1226 38.23 -22.79 -35.63
CA GLU A 1226 39.32 -23.52 -36.29
C GLU A 1226 39.10 -23.49 -37.79
N LYS A 1227 39.91 -22.74 -38.54
CA LYS A 1227 40.02 -22.93 -40.00
C LYS A 1227 40.62 -24.31 -40.38
N LEU A 1228 40.54 -25.30 -39.49
CA LEU A 1228 41.26 -26.57 -39.44
C LEU A 1228 40.45 -27.76 -38.84
N TYR A 1229 39.11 -27.73 -38.84
CA TYR A 1229 38.40 -28.94 -39.30
C TYR A 1229 38.74 -29.23 -40.79
N ALA A 1230 39.30 -28.23 -41.48
CA ALA A 1230 39.25 -28.07 -42.92
C ALA A 1230 40.36 -28.76 -43.74
N SER A 1231 41.32 -29.52 -43.18
CA SER A 1231 42.36 -30.11 -44.06
C SER A 1231 43.06 -31.41 -43.62
N ARG A 1232 42.64 -32.16 -42.59
CA ARG A 1232 43.34 -33.40 -42.17
C ARG A 1232 42.43 -34.48 -41.57
N LYS A 1233 41.62 -35.12 -42.42
CA LYS A 1233 41.47 -36.58 -42.38
C LYS A 1233 41.72 -37.23 -43.74
N ASP A 1234 42.37 -36.51 -44.66
CA ASP A 1234 43.05 -37.13 -45.80
C ASP A 1234 44.35 -37.77 -45.31
N SER A 1235 44.24 -39.01 -44.83
CA SER A 1235 44.90 -40.15 -45.48
C SER A 1235 44.85 -41.40 -44.60
N ARG A 1236 44.18 -42.42 -45.14
CA ARG A 1236 44.44 -43.87 -45.03
C ARG A 1236 43.81 -44.66 -43.87
N HIS A 1237 42.76 -45.38 -44.30
CA HIS A 1237 42.37 -46.78 -44.02
C HIS A 1237 41.23 -47.01 -43.02
N GLY A 1238 40.11 -47.51 -43.57
CA GLY A 1238 39.28 -48.54 -42.92
C GLY A 1238 37.89 -48.11 -42.48
N ARG A 1239 36.89 -48.46 -43.30
CA ARG A 1239 35.43 -48.49 -43.05
C ARG A 1239 34.99 -48.61 -41.57
N SER A 1240 34.16 -47.66 -41.12
CA SER A 1240 32.82 -47.96 -40.56
C SER A 1240 31.99 -46.67 -40.50
N ALA A 1241 30.68 -46.79 -40.73
CA ALA A 1241 29.74 -45.69 -40.82
C ALA A 1241 29.58 -44.96 -39.47
N VAL A 1242 29.64 -43.63 -39.49
CA VAL A 1242 28.98 -42.79 -38.48
C VAL A 1242 28.13 -41.79 -39.25
N SER A 1243 26.83 -41.98 -39.11
CA SER A 1243 25.75 -41.12 -39.57
C SER A 1243 25.96 -39.66 -39.15
N ASP A 1244 25.56 -38.74 -40.03
CA ASP A 1244 25.28 -37.34 -39.72
C ASP A 1244 24.64 -37.19 -38.33
N VAL A 1245 25.39 -36.62 -37.38
CA VAL A 1245 24.83 -36.09 -36.14
C VAL A 1245 24.49 -34.62 -36.40
N GLY A 1246 23.21 -34.30 -36.22
CA GLY A 1246 22.55 -33.08 -36.66
C GLY A 1246 23.25 -31.76 -36.33
N GLY A 1247 23.20 -30.87 -37.32
CA GLY A 1247 23.84 -29.55 -37.35
C GLY A 1247 23.27 -28.46 -36.45
N ASP A 1248 22.57 -28.79 -35.36
CA ASP A 1248 22.00 -27.77 -34.44
C ASP A 1248 22.66 -27.69 -33.05
N SER A 1249 23.39 -28.71 -32.60
CA SER A 1249 24.00 -28.69 -31.24
C SER A 1249 25.24 -27.79 -31.10
N ALA A 1250 25.92 -27.43 -32.19
CA ALA A 1250 27.19 -26.70 -32.14
C ALA A 1250 27.08 -25.20 -31.80
N ARG A 1251 25.86 -24.66 -31.64
CA ARG A 1251 25.62 -23.22 -31.36
C ARG A 1251 25.65 -22.87 -29.86
N ASN A 1252 25.71 -23.85 -28.96
CA ASN A 1252 25.46 -23.66 -27.53
C ASN A 1252 26.70 -23.61 -26.63
N TYR A 1253 27.91 -23.48 -27.20
CA TYR A 1253 29.16 -23.56 -26.44
C TYR A 1253 29.96 -22.26 -26.43
N ARG A 1254 30.73 -22.07 -25.35
CA ARG A 1254 31.62 -20.92 -25.14
C ARG A 1254 33.08 -21.36 -25.14
N ILE A 1255 34.00 -20.45 -25.40
CA ILE A 1255 35.45 -20.73 -25.35
C ILE A 1255 36.11 -19.73 -24.40
N LEU A 1256 36.89 -20.25 -23.46
CA LEU A 1256 37.79 -19.49 -22.61
C LEU A 1256 39.23 -19.75 -23.03
N LYS A 1257 40.00 -18.69 -23.29
CA LYS A 1257 41.45 -18.77 -23.44
C LYS A 1257 42.13 -18.36 -22.14
N ALA A 1258 42.90 -19.28 -21.58
CA ALA A 1258 43.70 -19.07 -20.38
C ALA A 1258 45.18 -19.23 -20.69
N SER A 1259 46.04 -18.51 -19.98
CA SER A 1259 47.49 -18.67 -20.04
C SER A 1259 48.05 -18.63 -18.62
N THR A 1260 49.08 -19.43 -18.39
CA THR A 1260 49.80 -19.53 -17.12
C THR A 1260 51.21 -18.98 -17.35
N ALA A 1261 51.58 -17.92 -16.63
CA ALA A 1261 52.93 -17.34 -16.70
C ALA A 1261 53.62 -17.44 -15.35
N GLY A 1262 54.89 -17.88 -15.39
CA GLY A 1262 55.86 -17.77 -14.30
C GLY A 1262 56.12 -16.31 -13.95
N TRP A 1263 56.18 -15.96 -12.67
CA TRP A 1263 56.85 -14.72 -12.27
C TRP A 1263 58.32 -14.82 -12.72
N LEU A 1264 58.73 -13.97 -13.64
CA LEU A 1264 60.15 -13.64 -13.87
C LEU A 1264 60.49 -12.40 -13.06
#